data_AF-A0A8C4XHN2-F1
#
_entry.id   AF-A0A8C4XHN2-F1
#
_cell.length_a   1.000
_cell.length_b   1.000
_cell.length_c   1.000
_cell.angle_alpha   90.00
_cell.angle_beta   90.00
_cell.angle_gamma   90.00
#
_symmetry.space_group_name_H-M   'P 1'
#
loop_
_entity.id
_entity.type
_entity.pdbx_description
1 polymer ?
#
loop_
_entity_poly.entity_id
_entity_poly.type
_entity_poly.pdbx_seq_one_letter_code
_entity_poly.pdbx_strand_id
1 'polypeptide(L)'
;MWFLLFTLLLLDREAVLSQECTKTNVKNCNDCMVSGPNCAWCKQKNFTKHGEPDSTRCDTEQQLLNRGCKKGNIIDYNSVFAIIQNNPITQGETPTQLAPQRIRLNLRPGKPSTFTVYFKRAEGYPVDLYYLMDLSYSMKDDLLNVKTLGSKILDALNSITKNSRIGFGSFVDKTVLPYTNTHPDKLKKPCPESETFCQPAFGYQHVLDLTDNEENFKNEVSRQAISGNLDAPEGGLDAIMQATVCEKDIGWRNNTRLLVYASDDGFHFAGDGKLAAILTPNDGQCHMVNKRYSKSNEMDYPSVGQVAQKLQQNNIQPIFAVTENMYPVYEELSQMIPKSAVGKLSNDSSNVVTLIKDAYNDLSSTVILEHRSLPEGLKISYNSKCSGGGTNEDKGRCTNVKINKEISFDVTVTAEKCISEQSFEISVLGFTEKIIVETQPRCTCNCDEVHDPTDCSGSGKITCGICSCKEGFVGQNCECRLGEKSEKDLVRLCQRDNSSIICSGLGDCVCGFCQCHSGDTEGKKIYGKYCECDNKNCELNNGQICGGKGQCDCGKCHCLEGYEGSACQCKKSEEGCRNSRNSVCSGRGTCECNTCKCKDGYQQPFCEECPACQLPCVEYAQCAECHLQENGNPEDCKSKCLMSSAIVTERLVSAECKHKDSKGCMIFFNMRQLDGDNIYYIEVSRHKECVEPPSISAIVGGTVAGVALIGLLLLLLWKAVTHYQDLKEFRKFEKEKQKAKWNNADNPLFTSATTTVMNPRFTGDGK
;
A
#
# COMPACT_ATOMS: atom_id res chain seq x y z
N MET A 1 44.34 -3.03 -27.17
CA MET A 1 42.97 -3.58 -27.28
C MET A 1 42.91 -5.11 -27.12
N TRP A 2 43.97 -5.88 -27.41
CA TRP A 2 44.00 -7.34 -27.20
C TRP A 2 44.35 -7.81 -25.78
N PHE A 3 45.03 -6.99 -24.97
CA PHE A 3 45.39 -7.35 -23.59
C PHE A 3 44.23 -7.23 -22.57
N LEU A 4 43.23 -6.41 -22.90
CA LEU A 4 42.03 -6.19 -22.07
C LEU A 4 40.97 -7.29 -22.27
N LEU A 5 40.92 -7.94 -23.44
CA LEU A 5 40.02 -9.08 -23.67
C LEU A 5 40.51 -10.37 -23.00
N PHE A 6 41.82 -10.57 -22.88
CA PHE A 6 42.37 -11.77 -22.25
C PHE A 6 42.29 -11.76 -20.72
N THR A 7 42.22 -10.57 -20.11
CA THR A 7 42.05 -10.39 -18.67
C THR A 7 40.59 -10.47 -18.22
N LEU A 8 39.64 -10.11 -19.09
CA LEU A 8 38.20 -10.30 -18.86
C LEU A 8 37.75 -11.76 -19.04
N LEU A 9 38.43 -12.57 -19.87
CA LEU A 9 38.12 -14.00 -20.03
C LEU A 9 38.67 -14.92 -18.92
N LEU A 10 39.44 -14.39 -17.97
CA LEU A 10 39.97 -15.14 -16.82
C LEU A 10 39.24 -14.81 -15.50
N LEU A 11 38.20 -13.96 -15.53
CA LEU A 11 37.41 -13.57 -14.37
C LEU A 11 35.99 -14.16 -14.33
N ASP A 12 35.66 -15.12 -15.21
CA ASP A 12 34.51 -16.02 -15.03
C ASP A 12 34.92 -17.27 -14.23
N ARG A 13 35.53 -17.07 -13.06
CA ARG A 13 35.40 -18.06 -12.00
C ARG A 13 34.12 -17.71 -11.27
N GLU A 14 33.06 -18.46 -11.60
CA GLU A 14 31.89 -18.61 -10.73
C GLU A 14 32.38 -18.59 -9.28
N ALA A 15 31.87 -17.63 -8.50
CA ALA A 15 31.98 -17.68 -7.06
C ALA A 15 31.23 -18.95 -6.62
N VAL A 16 31.93 -20.08 -6.57
CA VAL A 16 31.46 -21.29 -5.93
C VAL A 16 31.33 -20.91 -4.46
N LEU A 17 30.12 -20.51 -4.09
CA LEU A 17 29.72 -20.45 -2.69
C LEU A 17 30.10 -21.81 -2.10
N SER A 18 31.05 -21.83 -1.17
CA SER A 18 31.41 -23.02 -0.39
C SER A 18 30.10 -23.64 0.08
N GLN A 19 29.68 -24.75 -0.54
CA GLN A 19 28.49 -25.48 -0.09
C GLN A 19 28.87 -26.06 1.26
N GLU A 20 28.39 -25.46 2.35
CA GLU A 20 28.68 -25.93 3.71
C GLU A 20 27.59 -26.88 4.20
N CYS A 21 28.00 -27.96 4.87
CA CYS A 21 27.11 -28.84 5.65
C CYS A 21 27.25 -28.47 7.12
N THR A 22 26.23 -27.80 7.66
CA THR A 22 26.23 -27.37 9.06
C THR A 22 25.75 -28.51 9.96
N LYS A 23 26.65 -29.08 10.75
CA LYS A 23 26.38 -30.25 11.59
C LYS A 23 25.81 -29.80 12.93
N THR A 24 24.53 -30.05 13.17
CA THR A 24 23.88 -29.72 14.45
C THR A 24 23.42 -31.02 15.10
N ASN A 25 24.04 -31.42 16.21
CA ASN A 25 23.67 -32.62 16.98
C ASN A 25 23.50 -33.93 16.17
N VAL A 26 24.40 -34.18 15.21
CA VAL A 26 24.32 -35.36 14.33
C VAL A 26 24.80 -36.63 15.05
N LYS A 27 23.87 -37.53 15.37
CA LYS A 27 24.19 -38.84 15.98
C LYS A 27 24.06 -39.99 14.98
N ASN A 28 23.14 -39.87 14.03
CA ASN A 28 22.84 -40.90 13.04
C ASN A 28 22.57 -40.30 11.64
N CYS A 29 22.31 -41.17 10.66
CA CYS A 29 22.06 -40.76 9.28
C CYS A 29 20.82 -39.86 9.12
N ASN A 30 19.74 -40.11 9.87
CA ASN A 30 18.52 -39.31 9.79
C ASN A 30 18.77 -37.88 10.26
N ASP A 31 19.50 -37.71 11.37
CA ASP A 31 19.89 -36.39 11.88
C ASP A 31 20.72 -35.62 10.84
N CYS A 32 21.60 -36.32 10.11
CA CYS A 32 22.38 -35.75 9.03
C CYS A 32 21.51 -35.25 7.86
N MET A 33 20.47 -35.99 7.48
CA MET A 33 19.58 -35.60 6.38
C MET A 33 18.79 -34.32 6.69
N VAL A 34 18.49 -34.08 7.97
CA VAL A 34 17.77 -32.89 8.46
C VAL A 34 18.71 -31.72 8.75
N SER A 35 20.01 -31.97 8.95
CA SER A 35 21.00 -30.95 9.30
C SER A 35 21.19 -29.88 8.22
N GLY A 36 21.02 -30.24 6.95
CA GLY A 36 21.09 -29.27 5.86
C GLY A 36 20.94 -29.89 4.48
N PRO A 37 20.69 -29.07 3.45
CA PRO A 37 20.51 -29.53 2.08
C PRO A 37 21.78 -30.10 1.48
N ASN A 38 22.95 -29.57 1.84
CA ASN A 38 24.23 -30.02 1.29
C ASN A 38 24.88 -31.16 2.10
N CYS A 39 24.20 -31.62 3.16
CA CYS A 39 24.71 -32.71 3.99
C CYS A 39 24.49 -34.06 3.32
N ALA A 40 25.48 -34.93 3.39
CA ALA A 40 25.43 -36.31 2.93
C ALA A 40 26.02 -37.20 4.03
N TRP A 41 25.66 -38.48 4.02
CA TRP A 41 26.11 -39.43 5.03
C TRP A 41 26.93 -40.57 4.43
N CYS A 42 28.09 -40.88 5.02
CA CYS A 42 28.92 -42.01 4.60
C CYS A 42 28.58 -43.29 5.39
N LYS A 43 27.96 -44.28 4.72
CA LYS A 43 27.68 -45.62 5.31
C LYS A 43 28.85 -46.60 5.25
N GLN A 44 30.03 -46.18 4.81
CA GLN A 44 31.18 -47.07 4.67
C GLN A 44 31.68 -47.57 6.04
N LYS A 45 31.91 -48.88 6.16
CA LYS A 45 32.55 -49.49 7.34
C LYS A 45 33.97 -48.93 7.53
N ASN A 46 34.41 -48.76 8.78
CA ASN A 46 35.73 -48.25 9.15
C ASN A 46 36.12 -46.89 8.52
N PHE A 47 35.12 -46.01 8.31
CA PHE A 47 35.37 -44.66 7.79
C PHE A 47 35.90 -43.70 8.85
N THR A 48 35.36 -43.78 10.08
CA THR A 48 35.80 -42.98 11.23
C THR A 48 37.12 -43.53 11.78
N LYS A 49 38.09 -42.64 12.02
CA LYS A 49 39.35 -43.04 12.68
C LYS A 49 39.17 -43.11 14.19
N HIS A 50 40.11 -43.78 14.86
CA HIS A 50 40.11 -43.91 16.31
C HIS A 50 40.13 -42.54 17.00
N GLY A 51 39.14 -42.27 17.86
CA GLY A 51 38.98 -40.98 18.56
C GLY A 51 38.22 -39.89 17.79
N GLU A 52 37.80 -40.15 16.54
CA GLU A 52 36.92 -39.25 15.79
C GLU A 52 35.43 -39.57 16.06
N PRO A 53 34.58 -38.54 16.25
CA PRO A 53 33.16 -38.77 16.48
C PRO A 53 32.47 -39.27 15.20
N ASP A 54 31.40 -40.06 15.33
CA ASP A 54 30.60 -40.52 14.19
C ASP A 54 29.90 -39.39 13.44
N SER A 55 29.78 -38.20 14.03
CA SER A 55 29.32 -36.99 13.33
C SER A 55 30.22 -36.60 12.13
N THR A 56 31.46 -37.11 12.05
CA THR A 56 32.33 -36.94 10.89
C THR A 56 31.83 -37.66 9.63
N ARG A 57 30.95 -38.67 9.77
CA ARG A 57 30.29 -39.36 8.65
C ARG A 57 29.26 -38.50 7.94
N CYS A 58 28.80 -37.43 8.58
CA CYS A 58 27.95 -36.42 7.98
C CYS A 58 28.82 -35.26 7.49
N ASP A 59 28.86 -35.04 6.19
CA ASP A 59 29.55 -33.88 5.60
C ASP A 59 29.04 -33.66 4.17
N THR A 60 29.58 -32.68 3.45
CA THR A 60 29.26 -32.53 2.03
C THR A 60 29.77 -33.73 1.22
N GLU A 61 29.11 -34.07 0.12
CA GLU A 61 29.53 -35.18 -0.74
C GLU A 61 31.02 -35.06 -1.13
N GLN A 62 31.47 -33.84 -1.45
CA GLN A 62 32.85 -33.57 -1.82
C GLN A 62 33.83 -33.81 -0.67
N GLN A 63 33.51 -33.37 0.55
CA GLN A 63 34.37 -33.62 1.73
C GLN A 63 34.43 -35.11 2.08
N LEU A 64 33.30 -35.83 1.96
CA LEU A 64 33.27 -37.28 2.19
C LEU A 64 34.12 -38.03 1.16
N LEU A 65 34.06 -37.65 -0.11
CA LEU A 65 34.90 -38.22 -1.17
C LEU A 65 36.39 -37.93 -0.91
N ASN A 66 36.74 -36.70 -0.56
CA ASN A 66 38.12 -36.30 -0.22
C ASN A 66 38.67 -37.07 0.99
N ARG A 67 37.80 -37.44 1.93
CA ARG A 67 38.14 -38.27 3.09
C ARG A 67 38.19 -39.78 2.80
N GLY A 68 37.87 -40.21 1.57
CA GLY A 68 37.96 -41.59 1.13
C GLY A 68 36.67 -42.41 1.27
N CYS A 69 35.50 -41.77 1.43
CA CYS A 69 34.23 -42.46 1.32
C CYS A 69 33.98 -42.83 -0.15
N LYS A 70 33.67 -44.10 -0.45
CA LYS A 70 33.31 -44.52 -1.82
C LYS A 70 31.95 -43.94 -2.21
N LYS A 71 31.81 -43.48 -3.46
CA LYS A 71 30.57 -42.87 -3.97
C LYS A 71 29.31 -43.72 -3.74
N GLY A 72 29.39 -45.04 -3.95
CA GLY A 72 28.25 -45.95 -3.70
C GLY A 72 27.86 -46.12 -2.22
N ASN A 73 28.68 -45.63 -1.29
CA ASN A 73 28.42 -45.60 0.15
C ASN A 73 28.02 -44.22 0.65
N ILE A 74 27.84 -43.24 -0.23
CA ILE A 74 27.34 -41.91 0.14
C ILE A 74 25.82 -41.93 -0.01
N ILE A 75 25.14 -41.54 1.06
CA ILE A 75 23.69 -41.39 1.11
C ILE A 75 23.40 -39.90 0.98
N ASP A 76 22.81 -39.54 -0.16
CA ASP A 76 22.26 -38.22 -0.42
C ASP A 76 20.95 -38.38 -1.19
N TYR A 77 19.84 -38.01 -0.57
CA TYR A 77 18.54 -38.00 -1.23
C TYR A 77 18.18 -36.60 -1.69
N ASN A 78 17.71 -36.50 -2.93
CA ASN A 78 17.09 -35.30 -3.47
C ASN A 78 15.57 -35.31 -3.24
N SER A 79 15.01 -34.10 -3.14
CA SER A 79 13.57 -33.92 -3.24
C SER A 79 13.09 -34.32 -4.64
N VAL A 80 11.97 -35.02 -4.71
CA VAL A 80 11.41 -35.52 -5.98
C VAL A 80 9.90 -35.33 -6.00
N PHE A 81 9.33 -35.34 -7.19
CA PHE A 81 7.88 -35.31 -7.37
C PHE A 81 7.40 -36.44 -8.28
N ALA A 82 6.13 -36.78 -8.14
CA ALA A 82 5.41 -37.69 -9.01
C ALA A 82 4.06 -37.06 -9.40
N ILE A 83 3.72 -37.16 -10.68
CA ILE A 83 2.42 -36.70 -11.17
C ILE A 83 1.41 -37.84 -10.96
N ILE A 84 0.36 -37.58 -10.17
CA ILE A 84 -0.67 -38.57 -9.83
C ILE A 84 -1.84 -38.51 -10.83
N GLN A 85 -2.19 -37.31 -11.29
CA GLN A 85 -3.26 -37.11 -12.26
C GLN A 85 -2.88 -36.02 -13.25
N ASN A 86 -2.96 -36.35 -14.56
CA ASN A 86 -2.62 -35.46 -15.66
C ASN A 86 -3.58 -35.63 -16.84
N ASN A 87 -4.80 -35.14 -16.67
CA ASN A 87 -5.76 -34.99 -17.74
C ASN A 87 -5.22 -33.97 -18.75
N PRO A 88 -5.31 -34.27 -20.07
CA PRO A 88 -4.84 -33.35 -21.10
C PRO A 88 -5.69 -32.08 -21.11
N ILE A 89 -5.07 -30.97 -21.53
CA ILE A 89 -5.77 -29.71 -21.77
C ILE A 89 -6.72 -29.89 -22.96
N THR A 90 -8.02 -29.69 -22.74
CA THR A 90 -9.08 -29.89 -23.74
C THR A 90 -9.78 -28.58 -24.09
N GLN A 91 -10.45 -28.56 -25.24
CA GLN A 91 -11.33 -27.47 -25.67
C GLN A 91 -12.76 -28.03 -25.80
N GLY A 92 -13.78 -27.20 -25.56
CA GLY A 92 -15.19 -27.62 -25.62
C GLY A 92 -16.04 -26.90 -24.57
N GLU A 93 -17.26 -27.40 -24.32
CA GLU A 93 -18.19 -26.82 -23.34
C GLU A 93 -17.71 -26.93 -21.88
N THR A 94 -16.87 -27.93 -21.58
CA THR A 94 -16.21 -28.14 -20.28
C THR A 94 -14.70 -28.31 -20.48
N PRO A 95 -13.97 -27.23 -20.82
CA PRO A 95 -12.56 -27.32 -21.12
C PRO A 95 -11.75 -27.60 -19.85
N THR A 96 -10.70 -28.42 -19.97
CA THR A 96 -9.63 -28.51 -18.97
C THR A 96 -8.53 -27.55 -19.39
N GLN A 97 -8.29 -26.50 -18.61
CA GLN A 97 -7.36 -25.42 -18.91
C GLN A 97 -6.04 -25.53 -18.13
N LEU A 98 -6.01 -26.30 -17.04
CA LEU A 98 -4.88 -26.42 -16.12
C LEU A 98 -4.39 -27.87 -16.01
N ALA A 99 -3.08 -28.07 -16.11
CA ALA A 99 -2.44 -29.37 -15.98
C ALA A 99 -1.07 -29.29 -15.29
N PRO A 100 -0.66 -30.31 -14.51
CA PRO A 100 -1.44 -31.48 -14.08
C PRO A 100 -2.46 -31.12 -12.97
N GLN A 101 -3.34 -32.05 -12.60
CA GLN A 101 -4.38 -31.79 -11.57
C GLN A 101 -3.99 -32.28 -10.17
N ARG A 102 -3.09 -33.28 -10.08
CA ARG A 102 -2.65 -33.80 -8.78
C ARG A 102 -1.18 -34.23 -8.82
N ILE A 103 -0.41 -33.76 -7.85
CA ILE A 103 1.03 -34.01 -7.73
C ILE A 103 1.32 -34.49 -6.31
N ARG A 104 2.31 -35.39 -6.16
CA ARG A 104 2.89 -35.77 -4.88
C ARG A 104 4.36 -35.38 -4.82
N LEU A 105 4.73 -34.63 -3.79
CA LEU A 105 6.08 -34.15 -3.51
C LEU A 105 6.67 -34.94 -2.34
N ASN A 106 7.82 -35.56 -2.56
CA ASN A 106 8.64 -36.17 -1.50
C ASN A 106 9.79 -35.21 -1.19
N LEU A 107 9.62 -34.41 -0.14
CA LEU A 107 10.47 -33.27 0.16
C LEU A 107 11.50 -33.61 1.23
N ARG A 108 12.78 -33.33 0.92
CA ARG A 108 13.85 -33.26 1.90
C ARG A 108 14.01 -31.82 2.38
N PRO A 109 14.19 -31.59 3.69
CA PRO A 109 14.43 -30.25 4.23
C PRO A 109 15.59 -29.53 3.52
N GLY A 110 15.34 -28.28 3.13
CA GLY A 110 16.28 -27.40 2.43
C GLY A 110 16.50 -27.69 0.95
N LYS A 111 16.13 -28.86 0.42
CA LYS A 111 16.26 -29.18 -1.01
C LYS A 111 14.95 -28.88 -1.76
N PRO A 112 14.94 -27.94 -2.73
CA PRO A 112 13.75 -27.63 -3.51
C PRO A 112 13.35 -28.78 -4.44
N SER A 113 12.06 -28.89 -4.74
CA SER A 113 11.52 -29.69 -5.85
C SER A 113 10.72 -28.77 -6.77
N THR A 114 11.01 -28.83 -8.07
CA THR A 114 10.35 -27.99 -9.08
C THR A 114 9.52 -28.84 -10.02
N PHE A 115 8.27 -28.45 -10.25
CA PHE A 115 7.39 -29.03 -11.27
C PHE A 115 6.79 -27.94 -12.14
N THR A 116 6.41 -28.27 -13.37
CA THR A 116 5.83 -27.31 -14.32
C THR A 116 4.31 -27.46 -14.37
N VAL A 117 3.64 -26.33 -14.26
CA VAL A 117 2.19 -26.18 -14.45
C VAL A 117 1.95 -25.55 -15.82
N TYR A 118 1.04 -26.14 -16.59
CA TYR A 118 0.62 -25.65 -17.89
C TYR A 118 -0.77 -25.05 -17.79
N PHE A 119 -0.93 -23.86 -18.38
CA PHE A 119 -2.23 -23.21 -18.49
C PHE A 119 -2.49 -22.80 -19.92
N LYS A 120 -3.69 -23.11 -20.43
CA LYS A 120 -4.14 -22.68 -21.75
C LYS A 120 -5.52 -22.02 -21.64
N ARG A 121 -5.60 -20.79 -22.13
CA ARG A 121 -6.87 -20.05 -22.16
C ARG A 121 -7.81 -20.66 -23.21
N ALA A 122 -8.94 -21.19 -22.76
CA ALA A 122 -9.98 -21.75 -23.63
C ALA A 122 -10.84 -20.66 -24.28
N GLU A 123 -11.41 -20.99 -25.43
CA GLU A 123 -12.38 -20.16 -26.13
C GLU A 123 -13.81 -20.45 -25.63
N GLY A 124 -14.60 -19.40 -25.39
CA GLY A 124 -16.02 -19.56 -25.03
C GLY A 124 -16.28 -20.17 -23.64
N TYR A 125 -15.38 -19.98 -22.68
CA TYR A 125 -15.61 -20.42 -21.29
C TYR A 125 -16.88 -19.76 -20.72
N PRO A 126 -17.73 -20.46 -19.95
CA PRO A 126 -18.97 -19.87 -19.44
C PRO A 126 -18.72 -18.68 -18.52
N VAL A 127 -19.55 -17.65 -18.62
CA VAL A 127 -19.44 -16.41 -17.83
C VAL A 127 -20.75 -16.14 -17.12
N ASP A 128 -20.67 -15.84 -15.83
CA ASP A 128 -21.75 -15.24 -15.07
C ASP A 128 -21.42 -13.77 -14.86
N LEU A 129 -22.31 -12.87 -15.27
CA LEU A 129 -22.17 -11.43 -15.09
C LEU A 129 -23.27 -10.91 -14.16
N TYR A 130 -22.88 -10.36 -13.02
CA TYR A 130 -23.80 -9.69 -12.11
C TYR A 130 -23.61 -8.17 -12.21
N TYR A 131 -24.65 -7.46 -12.66
CA TYR A 131 -24.62 -6.02 -12.82
C TYR A 131 -25.15 -5.34 -11.55
N LEU A 132 -24.26 -4.65 -10.84
CA LEU A 132 -24.54 -3.94 -9.61
C LEU A 132 -24.56 -2.44 -9.88
N MET A 133 -25.75 -1.85 -9.82
CA MET A 133 -26.00 -0.49 -10.24
C MET A 133 -26.34 0.42 -9.06
N ASP A 134 -25.69 1.57 -9.03
CA ASP A 134 -26.08 2.70 -8.20
C ASP A 134 -27.41 3.29 -8.68
N LEU A 135 -28.38 3.41 -7.78
CA LEU A 135 -29.69 4.03 -8.04
C LEU A 135 -29.88 5.33 -7.26
N SER A 136 -28.80 6.01 -6.88
CA SER A 136 -28.82 7.40 -6.40
C SER A 136 -29.52 8.32 -7.41
N TYR A 137 -29.88 9.53 -6.97
CA TYR A 137 -30.64 10.45 -7.83
C TYR A 137 -29.83 10.94 -9.04
N SER A 138 -28.50 10.98 -8.93
CA SER A 138 -27.61 11.40 -10.02
C SER A 138 -27.61 10.40 -11.18
N MET A 139 -27.75 9.11 -10.91
CA MET A 139 -27.78 8.00 -11.89
C MET A 139 -29.08 7.90 -12.72
N LYS A 140 -29.89 8.96 -12.78
CA LYS A 140 -31.22 8.95 -13.40
C LYS A 140 -31.18 8.73 -14.92
N ASP A 141 -30.30 9.45 -15.60
CA ASP A 141 -30.09 9.31 -17.05
C ASP A 141 -29.37 8.01 -17.39
N ASP A 142 -28.41 7.57 -16.57
CA ASP A 142 -27.78 6.25 -16.70
C ASP A 142 -28.81 5.12 -16.63
N LEU A 143 -29.74 5.17 -15.67
CA LEU A 143 -30.79 4.15 -15.54
C LEU A 143 -31.66 4.06 -16.81
N LEU A 144 -31.97 5.19 -17.46
CA LEU A 144 -32.73 5.18 -18.71
C LEU A 144 -31.96 4.44 -19.82
N ASN A 145 -30.65 4.69 -19.91
CA ASN A 145 -29.82 4.01 -20.90
C ASN A 145 -29.62 2.53 -20.56
N VAL A 146 -29.38 2.16 -19.30
CA VAL A 146 -29.25 0.75 -18.88
C VAL A 146 -30.50 -0.06 -19.19
N LYS A 147 -31.71 0.52 -19.01
CA LYS A 147 -32.98 -0.10 -19.43
C LYS A 147 -33.03 -0.42 -20.92
N THR A 148 -32.40 0.40 -21.76
CA THR A 148 -32.29 0.16 -23.21
C THR A 148 -31.09 -0.71 -23.60
N LEU A 149 -30.04 -0.76 -22.76
CA LEU A 149 -28.79 -1.46 -22.99
C LEU A 149 -28.80 -2.92 -22.53
N GLY A 150 -29.76 -3.35 -21.71
CA GLY A 150 -29.80 -4.71 -21.17
C GLY A 150 -29.69 -5.82 -22.22
N SER A 151 -30.36 -5.68 -23.37
CA SER A 151 -30.23 -6.61 -24.50
C SER A 151 -28.82 -6.58 -25.10
N LYS A 152 -28.26 -5.38 -25.28
CA LYS A 152 -26.94 -5.17 -25.87
C LYS A 152 -25.81 -5.70 -25.00
N ILE A 153 -25.96 -5.67 -23.67
CA ILE A 153 -25.00 -6.25 -22.73
C ILE A 153 -24.97 -7.76 -22.89
N LEU A 154 -26.15 -8.41 -22.93
CA LEU A 154 -26.22 -9.85 -23.13
C LEU A 154 -25.75 -10.27 -24.53
N ASP A 155 -26.10 -9.53 -25.59
CA ASP A 155 -25.59 -9.73 -26.95
C ASP A 155 -24.06 -9.65 -27.00
N ALA A 156 -23.49 -8.68 -26.28
CA ALA A 156 -22.05 -8.52 -26.20
C ALA A 156 -21.37 -9.68 -25.46
N LEU A 157 -21.96 -10.18 -24.37
CA LEU A 157 -21.48 -11.38 -23.69
C LEU A 157 -21.61 -12.62 -24.58
N ASN A 158 -22.73 -12.76 -25.28
CA ASN A 158 -22.98 -13.86 -26.22
C ASN A 158 -22.02 -13.86 -27.41
N SER A 159 -21.52 -12.68 -27.81
CA SER A 159 -20.47 -12.58 -28.84
C SER A 159 -19.09 -13.09 -28.36
N ILE A 160 -18.89 -13.22 -27.05
CA ILE A 160 -17.64 -13.69 -26.44
C ILE A 160 -17.75 -15.15 -25.98
N THR A 161 -18.88 -15.52 -25.37
CA THR A 161 -19.13 -16.87 -24.87
C THR A 161 -20.57 -17.29 -25.17
N LYS A 162 -20.75 -18.54 -25.61
CA LYS A 162 -22.08 -19.09 -25.92
C LYS A 162 -22.91 -19.42 -24.68
N ASN A 163 -22.29 -19.41 -23.50
CA ASN A 163 -22.92 -19.83 -22.24
C ASN A 163 -22.79 -18.73 -21.17
N SER A 164 -23.52 -17.63 -21.40
CA SER A 164 -23.56 -16.48 -20.50
C SER A 164 -24.82 -16.49 -19.62
N ARG A 165 -24.70 -16.01 -18.39
CA ARG A 165 -25.85 -15.65 -17.53
C ARG A 165 -25.68 -14.23 -17.04
N ILE A 166 -26.79 -13.53 -16.89
CA ILE A 166 -26.84 -12.16 -16.40
C ILE A 166 -27.76 -12.05 -15.19
N GLY A 167 -27.36 -11.24 -14.20
CA GLY A 167 -28.13 -10.93 -13.01
C GLY A 167 -28.06 -9.43 -12.72
N PHE A 168 -28.95 -8.94 -11.85
CA PHE A 168 -29.04 -7.51 -11.52
C PHE A 168 -29.21 -7.29 -10.02
N GLY A 169 -28.53 -6.27 -9.51
CA GLY A 169 -28.70 -5.74 -8.17
C GLY A 169 -28.60 -4.23 -8.17
N SER A 170 -29.22 -3.61 -7.18
CA SER A 170 -29.16 -2.17 -6.98
C SER A 170 -28.70 -1.81 -5.58
N PHE A 171 -28.07 -0.65 -5.44
CA PHE A 171 -27.70 -0.09 -4.15
C PHE A 171 -27.84 1.43 -4.14
N VAL A 172 -27.92 1.99 -2.93
CA VAL A 172 -27.81 3.43 -2.65
C VAL A 172 -26.93 3.55 -1.41
N ASP A 173 -27.51 3.68 -0.21
CA ASP A 173 -26.74 3.73 1.03
C ASP A 173 -27.56 3.34 2.27
N LYS A 174 -26.90 3.27 3.43
CA LYS A 174 -27.51 3.00 4.72
C LYS A 174 -28.62 4.01 5.01
N THR A 175 -29.73 3.51 5.53
CA THR A 175 -30.98 4.29 5.70
C THR A 175 -31.05 5.03 7.03
N VAL A 176 -29.90 5.53 7.49
CA VAL A 176 -29.69 6.22 8.76
C VAL A 176 -28.91 7.52 8.52
N LEU A 177 -29.02 8.48 9.44
CA LEU A 177 -28.19 9.69 9.41
C LEU A 177 -26.74 9.35 9.76
N PRO A 178 -25.73 10.01 9.16
CA PRO A 178 -25.87 11.16 8.24
C PRO A 178 -26.12 10.82 6.77
N TYR A 179 -26.08 9.54 6.37
CA TYR A 179 -26.07 9.14 4.95
C TYR A 179 -27.42 9.35 4.26
N THR A 180 -28.52 9.00 4.94
CA THR A 180 -29.88 9.20 4.42
C THR A 180 -30.68 10.07 5.37
N ASN A 181 -31.52 10.96 4.82
CA ASN A 181 -32.46 11.75 5.61
C ASN A 181 -33.54 10.84 6.24
N THR A 182 -33.48 10.67 7.56
CA THR A 182 -34.37 9.79 8.33
C THR A 182 -35.76 10.38 8.62
N HIS A 183 -36.10 11.55 8.06
CA HIS A 183 -37.47 12.07 8.16
C HIS A 183 -38.45 11.08 7.47
N PRO A 184 -39.58 10.68 8.09
CA PRO A 184 -40.43 9.61 7.57
C PRO A 184 -40.89 9.80 6.11
N ASP A 185 -41.17 11.04 5.71
CA ASP A 185 -41.57 11.35 4.33
C ASP A 185 -40.40 11.25 3.35
N LYS A 186 -39.18 11.61 3.78
CA LYS A 186 -37.96 11.51 2.98
C LYS A 186 -37.44 10.08 2.87
N LEU A 187 -37.62 9.24 3.89
CA LEU A 187 -37.34 7.81 3.77
C LEU A 187 -38.24 7.12 2.75
N LYS A 188 -39.52 7.51 2.67
CA LYS A 188 -40.47 6.99 1.67
C LYS A 188 -40.21 7.53 0.26
N LYS A 189 -39.78 8.80 0.16
CA LYS A 189 -39.49 9.48 -1.10
C LYS A 189 -38.29 10.42 -0.92
N PRO A 190 -37.04 9.92 -1.08
CA PRO A 190 -35.84 10.73 -0.89
C PRO A 190 -35.64 11.77 -2.00
N CYS A 191 -36.11 11.46 -3.22
CA CYS A 191 -35.94 12.30 -4.39
C CYS A 191 -36.62 13.68 -4.26
N PRO A 192 -36.20 14.66 -5.08
CA PRO A 192 -36.86 15.97 -5.18
C PRO A 192 -38.35 15.85 -5.52
N GLU A 193 -39.14 16.85 -5.14
CA GLU A 193 -40.60 16.85 -5.40
C GLU A 193 -40.95 16.80 -6.89
N SER A 194 -40.06 17.32 -7.75
CA SER A 194 -40.18 17.27 -9.21
C SER A 194 -40.19 15.85 -9.77
N GLU A 195 -39.67 14.87 -9.02
CA GLU A 195 -39.62 13.48 -9.45
C GLU A 195 -40.91 12.74 -9.07
N THR A 196 -41.57 12.13 -10.05
CA THR A 196 -42.82 11.41 -9.83
C THR A 196 -42.60 9.95 -9.42
N PHE A 197 -41.54 9.31 -9.93
CA PHE A 197 -41.22 7.90 -9.68
C PHE A 197 -39.91 7.77 -8.93
N CYS A 198 -39.99 7.53 -7.63
CA CYS A 198 -38.85 7.42 -6.73
C CYS A 198 -39.05 6.25 -5.76
N GLN A 199 -38.02 5.42 -5.62
CA GLN A 199 -38.02 4.32 -4.64
C GLN A 199 -37.68 4.85 -3.25
N PRO A 200 -38.27 4.29 -2.17
CA PRO A 200 -37.83 4.55 -0.79
C PRO A 200 -36.34 4.28 -0.64
N ALA A 201 -35.66 4.98 0.27
CA ALA A 201 -34.23 4.76 0.51
C ALA A 201 -33.94 3.32 0.96
N PHE A 202 -32.83 2.74 0.49
CA PHE A 202 -32.41 1.38 0.80
C PHE A 202 -30.90 1.21 0.66
N GLY A 203 -30.30 0.26 1.37
CA GLY A 203 -28.87 -0.06 1.25
C GLY A 203 -28.57 -0.88 -0.02
N TYR A 204 -28.83 -2.19 0.03
CA TYR A 204 -28.66 -3.11 -1.12
C TYR A 204 -29.92 -3.93 -1.35
N GLN A 205 -30.29 -4.08 -2.63
CA GLN A 205 -31.37 -4.94 -3.08
C GLN A 205 -30.91 -5.83 -4.24
N HIS A 206 -31.04 -7.14 -4.05
CA HIS A 206 -30.95 -8.11 -5.12
C HIS A 206 -32.27 -8.08 -5.91
N VAL A 207 -32.19 -7.92 -7.24
CA VAL A 207 -33.39 -7.79 -8.08
C VAL A 207 -33.60 -9.08 -8.86
N LEU A 208 -32.57 -9.50 -9.60
CA LEU A 208 -32.63 -10.62 -10.52
C LEU A 208 -31.47 -11.59 -10.32
N ASP A 209 -31.83 -12.84 -10.05
CA ASP A 209 -30.95 -14.00 -9.99
C ASP A 209 -30.28 -14.23 -11.36
N LEU A 210 -29.07 -14.80 -11.38
CA LEU A 210 -28.34 -15.08 -12.62
C LEU A 210 -29.15 -16.01 -13.55
N THR A 211 -29.54 -15.48 -14.71
CA THR A 211 -30.39 -16.16 -15.70
C THR A 211 -29.83 -16.01 -17.12
N ASP A 212 -30.17 -16.95 -17.99
CA ASP A 212 -29.91 -16.89 -19.43
C ASP A 212 -31.05 -16.23 -20.22
N ASN A 213 -32.16 -15.90 -19.55
CA ASN A 213 -33.32 -15.25 -20.16
C ASN A 213 -33.18 -13.72 -20.20
N GLU A 214 -32.87 -13.20 -21.38
CA GLU A 214 -32.72 -11.78 -21.68
C GLU A 214 -33.97 -10.95 -21.35
N GLU A 215 -35.16 -11.50 -21.65
CA GLU A 215 -36.42 -10.79 -21.48
C GLU A 215 -36.71 -10.53 -20.00
N ASN A 216 -36.36 -11.49 -19.14
CA ASN A 216 -36.44 -11.32 -17.68
C ASN A 216 -35.54 -10.19 -17.19
N PHE A 217 -34.30 -10.12 -17.67
CA PHE A 217 -33.39 -9.03 -17.32
C PHE A 217 -33.95 -7.68 -17.74
N LYS A 218 -34.37 -7.56 -19.00
CA LYS A 218 -34.95 -6.32 -19.53
C LYS A 218 -36.18 -5.88 -18.73
N ASN A 219 -37.07 -6.81 -18.41
CA ASN A 219 -38.31 -6.51 -17.68
C ASN A 219 -38.04 -6.08 -16.24
N GLU A 220 -37.14 -6.76 -15.52
CA GLU A 220 -36.84 -6.42 -14.12
C GLU A 220 -36.04 -5.12 -13.98
N VAL A 221 -35.09 -4.85 -14.89
CA VAL A 221 -34.37 -3.57 -14.93
C VAL A 221 -35.29 -2.42 -15.31
N SER A 222 -36.21 -2.63 -16.26
CA SER A 222 -37.18 -1.60 -16.66
C SER A 222 -38.10 -1.14 -15.53
N ARG A 223 -38.37 -2.02 -14.56
CA ARG A 223 -39.18 -1.74 -13.36
C ARG A 223 -38.44 -0.95 -12.29
N GLN A 224 -37.11 -0.86 -12.35
CA GLN A 224 -36.35 -0.09 -11.38
C GLN A 224 -36.60 1.41 -11.54
N ALA A 225 -36.53 2.14 -10.44
CA ALA A 225 -36.61 3.59 -10.41
C ALA A 225 -35.52 4.10 -9.46
N ILE A 226 -35.08 5.34 -9.68
CA ILE A 226 -34.06 5.95 -8.83
C ILE A 226 -34.57 6.18 -7.41
N SER A 227 -33.63 6.37 -6.50
CA SER A 227 -33.83 6.71 -5.10
C SER A 227 -32.93 7.90 -4.75
N GLY A 228 -32.48 8.02 -3.52
CA GLY A 228 -31.53 9.04 -3.12
C GLY A 228 -31.12 8.96 -1.64
N ASN A 229 -29.97 9.55 -1.39
CA ASN A 229 -29.29 9.73 -0.11
C ASN A 229 -29.04 11.24 0.12
N LEU A 230 -28.26 11.58 1.15
CA LEU A 230 -28.00 12.95 1.59
C LEU A 230 -26.55 13.39 1.32
N ASP A 231 -25.59 12.52 1.60
CA ASP A 231 -24.17 12.72 1.27
C ASP A 231 -23.84 12.22 -0.14
N ALA A 232 -22.57 12.33 -0.53
CA ALA A 232 -22.12 12.02 -1.89
C ALA A 232 -21.61 10.57 -2.04
N PRO A 233 -20.74 10.03 -1.15
CA PRO A 233 -20.31 8.65 -1.30
C PRO A 233 -21.45 7.67 -1.02
N GLU A 234 -21.40 6.50 -1.65
CA GLU A 234 -22.50 5.53 -1.58
C GLU A 234 -22.11 4.25 -0.81
N GLY A 235 -23.11 3.45 -0.45
CA GLY A 235 -22.96 2.17 0.25
C GLY A 235 -22.54 1.00 -0.65
N GLY A 236 -21.80 1.27 -1.72
CA GLY A 236 -21.46 0.29 -2.76
C GLY A 236 -20.68 -0.93 -2.27
N LEU A 237 -19.77 -0.76 -1.29
CA LEU A 237 -18.99 -1.88 -0.77
C LEU A 237 -19.84 -2.89 0.02
N ASP A 238 -20.89 -2.44 0.71
CA ASP A 238 -21.86 -3.33 1.38
C ASP A 238 -22.56 -4.23 0.34
N ALA A 239 -22.92 -3.64 -0.80
CA ALA A 239 -23.57 -4.34 -1.90
C ALA A 239 -22.63 -5.34 -2.58
N ILE A 240 -21.37 -4.98 -2.83
CA ILE A 240 -20.35 -5.91 -3.34
C ILE A 240 -20.17 -7.09 -2.38
N MET A 241 -20.08 -6.82 -1.07
CA MET A 241 -19.91 -7.86 -0.06
C MET A 241 -21.08 -8.85 -0.10
N GLN A 242 -22.33 -8.36 -0.06
CA GLN A 242 -23.51 -9.23 -0.07
C GLN A 242 -23.64 -10.02 -1.39
N ALA A 243 -23.41 -9.38 -2.55
CA ALA A 243 -23.42 -10.06 -3.85
C ALA A 243 -22.31 -11.12 -3.98
N THR A 244 -21.22 -10.98 -3.21
CA THR A 244 -20.10 -11.93 -3.19
C THR A 244 -20.39 -13.14 -2.30
N VAL A 245 -20.92 -12.93 -1.09
CA VAL A 245 -21.08 -14.00 -0.09
C VAL A 245 -22.43 -14.74 -0.15
N CYS A 246 -23.46 -14.12 -0.72
CA CYS A 246 -24.78 -14.73 -0.89
C CYS A 246 -24.86 -15.59 -2.17
N GLU A 247 -23.95 -16.56 -2.32
CA GLU A 247 -23.79 -17.31 -3.58
C GLU A 247 -25.07 -17.97 -4.09
N LYS A 248 -25.88 -18.49 -3.17
CA LYS A 248 -27.13 -19.21 -3.48
C LYS A 248 -28.24 -18.28 -3.98
N ASP A 249 -28.38 -17.11 -3.36
CA ASP A 249 -29.40 -16.14 -3.74
C ASP A 249 -29.06 -15.48 -5.09
N ILE A 250 -27.78 -15.17 -5.32
CA ILE A 250 -27.34 -14.60 -6.60
C ILE A 250 -27.36 -15.65 -7.72
N GLY A 251 -27.04 -16.92 -7.40
CA GLY A 251 -27.05 -18.03 -8.35
C GLY A 251 -25.72 -18.26 -9.08
N TRP A 252 -24.59 -17.93 -8.45
CA TRP A 252 -23.26 -18.07 -9.06
C TRP A 252 -22.94 -19.54 -9.40
N ARG A 253 -22.53 -19.80 -10.65
CA ARG A 253 -22.00 -21.11 -11.07
C ARG A 253 -20.53 -21.25 -10.73
N ASN A 254 -20.01 -22.47 -10.85
CA ASN A 254 -18.57 -22.76 -10.72
C ASN A 254 -17.81 -22.46 -12.03
N ASN A 255 -17.99 -21.25 -12.58
CA ASN A 255 -17.36 -20.76 -13.82
C ASN A 255 -16.71 -19.39 -13.57
N THR A 256 -16.38 -18.63 -14.62
CA THR A 256 -15.91 -17.25 -14.50
C THR A 256 -17.03 -16.36 -13.98
N ARG A 257 -16.79 -15.67 -12.85
CA ARG A 257 -17.74 -14.77 -12.20
C ARG A 257 -17.26 -13.33 -12.35
N LEU A 258 -18.06 -12.49 -12.99
CA LEU A 258 -17.80 -11.06 -13.19
C LEU A 258 -18.84 -10.24 -12.43
N LEU A 259 -18.40 -9.25 -11.66
CA LEU A 259 -19.26 -8.31 -10.98
C LEU A 259 -19.02 -6.93 -11.57
N VAL A 260 -19.98 -6.37 -12.29
CA VAL A 260 -19.87 -5.01 -12.81
C VAL A 260 -20.43 -4.06 -11.77
N TYR A 261 -19.59 -3.17 -11.24
CA TYR A 261 -19.98 -2.12 -10.33
C TYR A 261 -20.10 -0.81 -11.12
N ALA A 262 -21.29 -0.22 -11.17
CA ALA A 262 -21.54 1.02 -11.90
C ALA A 262 -22.05 2.12 -10.95
N SER A 263 -21.30 3.22 -10.84
CA SER A 263 -21.62 4.40 -10.03
C SER A 263 -20.90 5.63 -10.58
N ASP A 264 -21.46 6.80 -10.34
CA ASP A 264 -20.89 8.10 -10.68
C ASP A 264 -20.20 8.80 -9.50
N ASP A 265 -20.23 8.20 -8.30
CA ASP A 265 -19.65 8.76 -7.08
C ASP A 265 -18.69 7.78 -6.34
N GLY A 266 -18.17 8.23 -5.19
CA GLY A 266 -17.31 7.47 -4.30
C GLY A 266 -18.02 6.36 -3.53
N PHE A 267 -17.32 5.76 -2.58
CA PHE A 267 -17.84 4.67 -1.75
C PHE A 267 -17.47 4.85 -0.28
N HIS A 268 -18.38 4.46 0.61
CA HIS A 268 -18.10 4.31 2.03
C HIS A 268 -17.39 3.00 2.36
N PHE A 269 -16.57 3.03 3.42
CA PHE A 269 -15.80 1.87 3.90
C PHE A 269 -15.76 1.80 5.42
N ALA A 270 -15.27 0.68 5.96
CA ALA A 270 -15.21 0.44 7.41
C ALA A 270 -14.62 1.63 8.19
N GLY A 271 -15.32 2.03 9.25
CA GLY A 271 -15.04 3.23 10.04
C GLY A 271 -16.07 4.34 9.82
N ASP A 272 -16.64 4.46 8.63
CA ASP A 272 -17.62 5.50 8.31
C ASP A 272 -18.91 5.31 9.10
N GLY A 273 -19.36 4.06 9.31
CA GLY A 273 -20.54 3.69 10.10
C GLY A 273 -20.57 4.26 11.52
N LYS A 274 -19.40 4.62 12.06
CA LYS A 274 -19.26 5.27 13.36
C LYS A 274 -20.04 6.59 13.44
N LEU A 275 -20.17 7.32 12.33
CA LEU A 275 -20.96 8.56 12.28
C LEU A 275 -22.46 8.31 12.54
N ALA A 276 -22.96 7.13 12.17
CA ALA A 276 -24.33 6.69 12.44
C ALA A 276 -24.47 5.84 13.72
N ALA A 277 -23.46 5.85 14.59
CA ALA A 277 -23.38 5.00 15.79
C ALA A 277 -23.44 3.50 15.51
N ILE A 278 -23.04 3.07 14.30
CA ILE A 278 -22.88 1.67 13.93
C ILE A 278 -21.44 1.27 14.21
N LEU A 279 -21.21 0.55 15.31
CA LEU A 279 -19.87 0.17 15.78
C LEU A 279 -19.54 -1.31 15.52
N THR A 280 -20.52 -2.09 15.10
CA THR A 280 -20.36 -3.53 14.84
C THR A 280 -19.68 -3.70 13.48
N PRO A 281 -18.48 -4.29 13.41
CA PRO A 281 -17.81 -4.52 12.12
C PRO A 281 -18.62 -5.46 11.23
N ASN A 282 -18.45 -5.33 9.93
CA ASN A 282 -18.99 -6.29 8.96
C ASN A 282 -18.41 -7.70 9.21
N ASP A 283 -19.28 -8.71 9.25
CA ASP A 283 -18.90 -10.10 9.55
C ASP A 283 -18.51 -10.92 8.30
N GLY A 284 -18.67 -10.36 7.10
CA GLY A 284 -18.40 -11.03 5.83
C GLY A 284 -19.30 -12.23 5.56
N GLN A 285 -20.52 -12.23 6.09
CA GLN A 285 -21.54 -13.28 5.90
C GLN A 285 -22.75 -12.75 5.11
N CYS A 286 -23.56 -13.69 4.60
CA CYS A 286 -24.78 -13.36 3.87
C CYS A 286 -25.94 -13.02 4.81
N HIS A 287 -26.56 -11.86 4.60
CA HIS A 287 -27.69 -11.34 5.40
C HIS A 287 -28.84 -10.86 4.51
N MET A 288 -29.13 -11.62 3.46
CA MET A 288 -30.19 -11.31 2.50
C MET A 288 -31.53 -11.89 2.96
N VAL A 289 -32.52 -11.01 3.16
CA VAL A 289 -33.89 -11.39 3.53
C VAL A 289 -34.85 -10.70 2.57
N ASN A 290 -35.74 -11.47 1.92
CA ASN A 290 -36.64 -10.96 0.88
C ASN A 290 -35.90 -10.16 -0.20
N LYS A 291 -34.74 -10.68 -0.64
CA LYS A 291 -33.84 -10.03 -1.61
C LYS A 291 -33.31 -8.64 -1.21
N ARG A 292 -33.33 -8.29 0.07
CA ARG A 292 -32.76 -7.05 0.60
C ARG A 292 -31.73 -7.32 1.69
N TYR A 293 -30.74 -6.45 1.79
CA TYR A 293 -29.75 -6.53 2.86
C TYR A 293 -30.37 -6.11 4.20
N SER A 294 -30.59 -7.09 5.07
CA SER A 294 -31.33 -6.88 6.33
C SER A 294 -30.50 -6.22 7.43
N LYS A 295 -29.17 -6.35 7.39
CA LYS A 295 -28.24 -5.86 8.43
C LYS A 295 -27.54 -4.54 8.09
N SER A 296 -27.97 -3.85 7.04
CA SER A 296 -27.36 -2.59 6.57
C SER A 296 -27.21 -1.52 7.65
N ASN A 297 -28.20 -1.39 8.56
CA ASN A 297 -28.16 -0.41 9.64
C ASN A 297 -27.61 -0.96 10.97
N GLU A 298 -27.23 -2.24 11.02
CA GLU A 298 -26.72 -2.90 12.24
C GLU A 298 -25.21 -3.14 12.19
N MET A 299 -24.65 -3.25 10.98
CA MET A 299 -23.23 -3.51 10.72
C MET A 299 -22.61 -2.38 9.92
N ASP A 300 -21.36 -2.05 10.25
CA ASP A 300 -20.54 -1.08 9.53
C ASP A 300 -20.28 -1.55 8.10
N TYR A 301 -19.87 -0.62 7.24
CA TYR A 301 -19.40 -0.96 5.90
C TYR A 301 -18.20 -1.93 6.00
N PRO A 302 -17.99 -2.80 5.00
CA PRO A 302 -16.83 -3.68 4.99
C PRO A 302 -15.55 -2.87 4.72
N SER A 303 -14.42 -3.36 5.21
CA SER A 303 -13.13 -2.79 4.83
C SER A 303 -12.74 -3.22 3.41
N VAL A 304 -11.92 -2.43 2.73
CA VAL A 304 -11.41 -2.79 1.39
C VAL A 304 -10.70 -4.15 1.41
N GLY A 305 -9.92 -4.43 2.44
CA GLY A 305 -9.25 -5.73 2.62
C GLY A 305 -10.22 -6.90 2.81
N GLN A 306 -11.33 -6.70 3.54
CA GLN A 306 -12.38 -7.72 3.68
C GLN A 306 -13.05 -8.01 2.34
N VAL A 307 -13.38 -6.98 1.56
CA VAL A 307 -13.97 -7.12 0.22
C VAL A 307 -13.00 -7.87 -0.71
N ALA A 308 -11.73 -7.47 -0.76
CA ALA A 308 -10.70 -8.13 -1.56
C ALA A 308 -10.58 -9.62 -1.22
N GLN A 309 -10.53 -9.95 0.08
CA GLN A 309 -10.44 -11.33 0.55
C GLN A 309 -11.67 -12.16 0.13
N LYS A 310 -12.89 -11.63 0.28
CA LYS A 310 -14.11 -12.35 -0.05
C LYS A 310 -14.31 -12.52 -1.56
N LEU A 311 -13.96 -11.52 -2.35
CA LEU A 311 -13.95 -11.62 -3.82
C LEU A 311 -13.00 -12.74 -4.29
N GLN A 312 -11.79 -12.78 -3.73
CA GLN A 312 -10.80 -13.81 -4.05
C GLN A 312 -11.26 -15.21 -3.62
N GLN A 313 -11.78 -15.37 -2.39
CA GLN A 313 -12.28 -16.66 -1.90
C GLN A 313 -13.37 -17.25 -2.80
N ASN A 314 -14.24 -16.38 -3.33
CA ASN A 314 -15.37 -16.73 -4.19
C ASN A 314 -15.07 -16.64 -5.69
N ASN A 315 -13.83 -16.37 -6.08
CA ASN A 315 -13.38 -16.25 -7.48
C ASN A 315 -14.19 -15.22 -8.30
N ILE A 316 -14.61 -14.10 -7.70
CA ILE A 316 -15.37 -13.02 -8.36
C ILE A 316 -14.41 -11.90 -8.75
N GLN A 317 -14.49 -11.47 -10.00
CA GLN A 317 -13.65 -10.40 -10.56
C GLN A 317 -14.50 -9.13 -10.74
N PRO A 318 -14.25 -8.05 -9.97
CA PRO A 318 -15.01 -6.83 -10.12
C PRO A 318 -14.50 -5.98 -11.29
N ILE A 319 -15.44 -5.36 -12.00
CA ILE A 319 -15.21 -4.38 -13.05
C ILE A 319 -15.85 -3.08 -12.57
N PHE A 320 -15.03 -2.10 -12.21
CA PHE A 320 -15.47 -0.78 -11.77
C PHE A 320 -15.71 0.10 -13.00
N ALA A 321 -16.97 0.26 -13.37
CA ALA A 321 -17.43 1.16 -14.43
C ALA A 321 -17.85 2.49 -13.79
N VAL A 322 -16.95 3.46 -13.79
CA VAL A 322 -17.15 4.73 -13.08
C VAL A 322 -16.89 5.94 -13.96
N THR A 323 -17.50 7.08 -13.63
CA THR A 323 -17.33 8.32 -14.40
C THR A 323 -15.88 8.82 -14.38
N GLU A 324 -15.51 9.69 -15.33
CA GLU A 324 -14.16 10.23 -15.48
C GLU A 324 -13.61 10.85 -14.18
N ASN A 325 -14.47 11.52 -13.40
CA ASN A 325 -14.08 12.18 -12.15
C ASN A 325 -13.70 11.18 -11.05
N MET A 326 -14.32 10.00 -11.04
CA MET A 326 -14.08 8.96 -10.04
C MET A 326 -13.00 7.95 -10.45
N TYR A 327 -12.63 7.92 -11.74
CA TYR A 327 -11.64 6.99 -12.28
C TYR A 327 -10.34 6.89 -11.44
N PRO A 328 -9.67 7.99 -11.01
CA PRO A 328 -8.43 7.90 -10.25
C PRO A 328 -8.60 7.20 -8.88
N VAL A 329 -9.76 7.35 -8.24
CA VAL A 329 -10.04 6.75 -6.93
C VAL A 329 -10.20 5.23 -7.07
N TYR A 330 -10.95 4.79 -8.07
CA TYR A 330 -11.15 3.36 -8.31
C TYR A 330 -9.93 2.69 -8.93
N GLU A 331 -9.05 3.43 -9.62
CA GLU A 331 -7.74 2.94 -10.06
C GLU A 331 -6.86 2.55 -8.87
N GLU A 332 -6.80 3.37 -7.83
CA GLU A 332 -6.12 3.04 -6.57
C GLU A 332 -6.79 1.87 -5.84
N LEU A 333 -8.13 1.81 -5.82
CA LEU A 333 -8.87 0.67 -5.26
C LEU A 333 -8.52 -0.64 -5.98
N SER A 334 -8.41 -0.59 -7.30
CA SER A 334 -8.09 -1.73 -8.16
C SER A 334 -6.65 -2.23 -7.98
N GLN A 335 -5.74 -1.43 -7.41
CA GLN A 335 -4.41 -1.90 -7.03
C GLN A 335 -4.45 -2.78 -5.78
N MET A 336 -5.43 -2.56 -4.89
CA MET A 336 -5.61 -3.33 -3.65
C MET A 336 -6.44 -4.60 -3.85
N ILE A 337 -7.35 -4.61 -4.83
CA ILE A 337 -8.20 -5.76 -5.15
C ILE A 337 -7.54 -6.56 -6.28
N PRO A 338 -7.09 -7.80 -6.05
CA PRO A 338 -6.49 -8.57 -7.11
C PRO A 338 -7.53 -8.88 -8.19
N LYS A 339 -7.10 -8.86 -9.47
CA LYS A 339 -7.93 -9.28 -10.61
C LYS A 339 -9.22 -8.43 -10.76
N SER A 340 -9.11 -7.13 -10.53
CA SER A 340 -10.11 -6.13 -10.88
C SER A 340 -9.71 -5.31 -12.10
N ALA A 341 -10.71 -4.70 -12.75
CA ALA A 341 -10.49 -3.75 -13.84
C ALA A 341 -11.27 -2.46 -13.56
N VAL A 342 -10.78 -1.34 -14.08
CA VAL A 342 -11.47 -0.05 -14.01
C VAL A 342 -11.68 0.46 -15.41
N GLY A 343 -12.89 0.91 -15.70
CA GLY A 343 -13.26 1.47 -16.99
C GLY A 343 -13.95 2.82 -16.81
N LYS A 344 -13.64 3.73 -17.73
CA LYS A 344 -14.26 5.05 -17.80
C LYS A 344 -15.65 4.92 -18.40
N LEU A 345 -16.67 5.08 -17.58
CA LEU A 345 -18.06 5.13 -17.97
C LEU A 345 -18.37 6.54 -18.49
N SER A 346 -19.02 6.64 -19.64
CA SER A 346 -19.59 7.92 -20.07
C SER A 346 -20.70 8.34 -19.09
N ASN A 347 -20.95 9.64 -18.94
CA ASN A 347 -21.99 10.15 -18.02
C ASN A 347 -23.41 9.66 -18.33
N ASP A 348 -23.61 9.01 -19.48
CA ASP A 348 -24.89 8.44 -19.91
C ASP A 348 -24.83 6.90 -19.95
N SER A 349 -23.74 6.28 -19.51
CA SER A 349 -23.50 4.83 -19.57
C SER A 349 -23.56 4.19 -20.97
N SER A 350 -23.54 4.97 -22.06
CA SER A 350 -23.67 4.46 -23.43
C SER A 350 -22.55 3.51 -23.87
N ASN A 351 -21.35 3.65 -23.28
CA ASN A 351 -20.17 2.83 -23.61
C ASN A 351 -20.00 1.58 -22.73
N VAL A 352 -20.93 1.29 -21.80
CA VAL A 352 -20.84 0.20 -20.82
C VAL A 352 -20.57 -1.17 -21.46
N VAL A 353 -21.15 -1.43 -22.62
CA VAL A 353 -20.99 -2.68 -23.36
C VAL A 353 -19.54 -2.89 -23.81
N THR A 354 -18.93 -1.85 -24.38
CA THR A 354 -17.54 -1.90 -24.83
C THR A 354 -16.60 -2.02 -23.63
N LEU A 355 -16.90 -1.31 -22.54
CA LEU A 355 -16.16 -1.37 -21.29
C LEU A 355 -16.11 -2.79 -20.72
N ILE A 356 -17.26 -3.47 -20.65
CA ILE A 356 -17.33 -4.87 -20.17
C ILE A 356 -16.51 -5.80 -21.08
N LYS A 357 -16.56 -5.61 -22.40
CA LYS A 357 -15.78 -6.41 -23.35
C LYS A 357 -14.27 -6.22 -23.16
N ASP A 358 -13.83 -4.98 -23.02
CA ASP A 358 -12.42 -4.64 -22.86
C ASP A 358 -11.90 -5.11 -21.50
N ALA A 359 -12.66 -4.87 -20.43
CA ALA A 359 -12.35 -5.35 -19.09
C ALA A 359 -12.30 -6.87 -19.02
N TYR A 360 -13.26 -7.58 -19.64
CA TYR A 360 -13.20 -9.03 -19.73
C TYR A 360 -11.94 -9.49 -20.45
N ASN A 361 -11.59 -8.87 -21.58
CA ASN A 361 -10.41 -9.24 -22.36
C ASN A 361 -9.11 -9.00 -21.58
N ASP A 362 -9.01 -7.88 -20.87
CA ASP A 362 -7.87 -7.55 -20.03
C ASP A 362 -7.74 -8.54 -18.87
N LEU A 363 -8.81 -8.73 -18.09
CA LEU A 363 -8.87 -9.66 -16.97
C LEU A 363 -8.52 -11.08 -17.41
N SER A 364 -9.12 -11.57 -18.49
CA SER A 364 -8.88 -12.93 -18.98
C SER A 364 -7.51 -13.11 -19.65
N SER A 365 -6.85 -12.03 -20.10
CA SER A 365 -5.49 -12.09 -20.63
C SER A 365 -4.41 -12.10 -19.55
N THR A 366 -4.75 -11.63 -18.34
CA THR A 366 -3.86 -11.69 -17.18
C THR A 366 -4.08 -12.99 -16.43
N VAL A 367 -3.08 -13.86 -16.39
CA VAL A 367 -3.11 -15.15 -15.69
C VAL A 367 -2.26 -15.05 -14.44
N ILE A 368 -2.87 -15.26 -13.27
CA ILE A 368 -2.17 -15.24 -11.98
C ILE A 368 -2.35 -16.60 -11.34
N LEU A 369 -1.24 -17.31 -11.11
CA LEU A 369 -1.20 -18.61 -10.44
C LEU A 369 -0.77 -18.41 -8.98
N GLU A 370 -1.59 -18.86 -8.04
CA GLU A 370 -1.38 -18.66 -6.61
C GLU A 370 -1.79 -19.88 -5.78
N HIS A 371 -1.43 -19.86 -4.51
CA HIS A 371 -1.85 -20.84 -3.51
C HIS A 371 -2.71 -20.16 -2.44
N ARG A 372 -3.77 -20.83 -1.96
CA ARG A 372 -4.70 -20.23 -0.97
C ARG A 372 -4.10 -20.10 0.43
N SER A 373 -3.59 -21.20 0.97
CA SER A 373 -2.97 -21.25 2.29
C SER A 373 -1.88 -22.32 2.26
N LEU A 374 -0.66 -21.91 2.58
CA LEU A 374 0.49 -22.80 2.61
C LEU A 374 0.64 -23.39 4.01
N PRO A 375 0.72 -24.72 4.16
CA PRO A 375 0.99 -25.34 5.45
C PRO A 375 2.33 -24.91 6.05
N GLU A 376 2.43 -24.97 7.39
CA GLU A 376 3.62 -24.52 8.11
C GLU A 376 4.87 -25.33 7.73
N GLY A 377 6.01 -24.65 7.56
CA GLY A 377 7.29 -25.27 7.21
C GLY A 377 7.49 -25.55 5.73
N LEU A 378 6.61 -25.05 4.85
CA LEU A 378 6.80 -25.03 3.41
C LEU A 378 7.07 -23.61 2.91
N LYS A 379 7.90 -23.51 1.87
CA LYS A 379 8.13 -22.32 1.05
C LYS A 379 7.84 -22.64 -0.40
N ILE A 380 7.18 -21.74 -1.11
CA ILE A 380 6.84 -21.88 -2.51
C ILE A 380 7.30 -20.65 -3.27
N SER A 381 7.83 -20.85 -4.48
CA SER A 381 8.15 -19.77 -5.42
C SER A 381 7.72 -20.14 -6.82
N TYR A 382 7.45 -19.12 -7.62
CA TYR A 382 6.95 -19.26 -8.98
C TYR A 382 7.92 -18.61 -9.98
N ASN A 383 8.09 -19.25 -11.12
CA ASN A 383 8.80 -18.72 -12.26
C ASN A 383 7.92 -18.79 -13.50
N SER A 384 7.61 -17.63 -14.08
CA SER A 384 6.58 -17.48 -15.10
C SER A 384 7.19 -17.44 -16.51
N LYS A 385 6.89 -18.42 -17.36
CA LYS A 385 7.44 -18.54 -18.73
C LYS A 385 6.52 -17.88 -19.77
N CYS A 386 6.46 -16.55 -19.75
CA CYS A 386 5.54 -15.75 -20.57
C CYS A 386 5.93 -14.26 -20.60
N SER A 387 5.23 -13.46 -21.42
CA SER A 387 5.35 -12.00 -21.42
C SER A 387 4.81 -11.38 -20.11
N GLY A 388 5.63 -10.54 -19.46
CA GLY A 388 5.31 -9.96 -18.16
C GLY A 388 5.56 -10.88 -16.96
N GLY A 389 6.22 -12.03 -17.19
CA GLY A 389 6.59 -12.96 -16.13
C GLY A 389 7.90 -12.61 -15.44
N GLY A 390 7.94 -12.76 -14.11
CA GLY A 390 9.15 -12.66 -13.30
C GLY A 390 9.68 -14.03 -12.85
N THR A 391 10.87 -14.01 -12.25
CA THR A 391 11.55 -15.16 -11.64
C THR A 391 11.54 -15.04 -10.12
N ASN A 392 11.31 -16.15 -9.41
CA ASN A 392 11.28 -16.23 -7.95
C ASN A 392 10.25 -15.28 -7.30
N GLU A 393 9.03 -15.25 -7.83
CA GLU A 393 7.92 -14.46 -7.29
C GLU A 393 7.07 -15.30 -6.33
N ASP A 394 6.34 -14.64 -5.43
CA ASP A 394 5.39 -15.27 -4.50
C ASP A 394 4.12 -15.81 -5.20
N LYS A 395 3.89 -15.38 -6.44
CA LYS A 395 2.80 -15.79 -7.32
C LYS A 395 3.28 -15.81 -8.76
N GLY A 396 2.76 -16.71 -9.58
CA GLY A 396 3.05 -16.71 -11.02
C GLY A 396 2.19 -15.66 -11.71
N ARG A 397 2.77 -14.79 -12.55
CA ARG A 397 2.03 -13.78 -13.31
C ARG A 397 2.41 -13.82 -14.79
N CYS A 398 1.39 -13.82 -15.64
CA CYS A 398 1.51 -13.63 -17.08
C CYS A 398 0.51 -12.58 -17.55
N THR A 399 0.92 -11.64 -18.38
CA THR A 399 0.04 -10.62 -18.96
C THR A 399 -0.11 -10.82 -20.47
N ASN A 400 -1.20 -10.31 -21.06
CA ASN A 400 -1.46 -10.37 -22.50
C ASN A 400 -1.49 -11.81 -23.08
N VAL A 401 -2.00 -12.77 -22.32
CA VAL A 401 -2.17 -14.16 -22.76
C VAL A 401 -3.37 -14.27 -23.72
N LYS A 402 -3.07 -14.59 -24.98
CA LYS A 402 -4.08 -14.77 -26.04
C LYS A 402 -4.88 -16.06 -25.85
N ILE A 403 -6.11 -16.08 -26.37
CA ILE A 403 -6.93 -17.31 -26.47
C ILE A 403 -6.14 -18.39 -27.24
N ASN A 404 -6.27 -19.64 -26.82
CA ASN A 404 -5.55 -20.79 -27.38
C ASN A 404 -4.01 -20.74 -27.27
N LYS A 405 -3.44 -19.76 -26.56
CA LYS A 405 -2.02 -19.75 -26.21
C LYS A 405 -1.79 -20.50 -24.91
N GLU A 406 -0.89 -21.47 -24.97
CA GLU A 406 -0.39 -22.17 -23.79
C GLU A 406 0.79 -21.40 -23.18
N ILE A 407 0.78 -21.30 -21.86
CA ILE A 407 1.85 -20.75 -21.01
C ILE A 407 2.21 -21.77 -19.93
N SER A 408 3.36 -21.58 -19.29
CA SER A 408 3.81 -22.47 -18.23
C SER A 408 4.42 -21.72 -17.05
N PHE A 409 4.29 -22.31 -15.87
CA PHE A 409 4.84 -21.82 -14.62
C PHE A 409 5.68 -22.93 -14.00
N ASP A 410 6.95 -22.65 -13.69
CA ASP A 410 7.74 -23.56 -12.86
C ASP A 410 7.47 -23.21 -11.41
N VAL A 411 6.91 -24.17 -10.67
CA VAL A 411 6.58 -24.04 -9.26
C VAL A 411 7.62 -24.79 -8.46
N THR A 412 8.34 -24.07 -7.60
CA THR A 412 9.38 -24.63 -6.73
C THR A 412 8.87 -24.68 -5.30
N VAL A 413 8.87 -25.86 -4.70
CA VAL A 413 8.45 -26.08 -3.31
C VAL A 413 9.63 -26.58 -2.49
N THR A 414 9.87 -25.96 -1.34
CA THR A 414 10.95 -26.30 -0.41
C THR A 414 10.38 -26.50 0.98
N ALA A 415 10.75 -27.61 1.63
CA ALA A 415 10.45 -27.80 3.05
C ALA A 415 11.58 -27.20 3.90
N GLU A 416 11.25 -26.42 4.92
CA GLU A 416 12.25 -25.85 5.85
C GLU A 416 12.64 -26.84 6.95
N LYS A 417 11.69 -27.66 7.37
CA LYS A 417 11.83 -28.70 8.38
C LYS A 417 11.28 -30.02 7.87
N CYS A 418 11.50 -31.10 8.61
CA CYS A 418 10.84 -32.36 8.30
C CYS A 418 9.32 -32.22 8.56
N ILE A 419 8.53 -32.25 7.49
CA ILE A 419 7.07 -32.05 7.53
C ILE A 419 6.32 -33.35 7.81
N SER A 420 5.06 -33.26 8.24
CA SER A 420 4.12 -34.38 8.20
C SER A 420 3.42 -34.47 6.84
N GLU A 421 2.74 -35.58 6.57
CA GLU A 421 1.91 -35.70 5.37
C GLU A 421 0.79 -34.65 5.40
N GLN A 422 0.70 -33.86 4.33
CA GLN A 422 -0.26 -32.76 4.21
C GLN A 422 -0.50 -32.39 2.75
N SER A 423 -1.53 -31.59 2.47
CA SER A 423 -1.86 -31.12 1.13
C SER A 423 -2.24 -29.65 1.09
N PHE A 424 -2.05 -29.03 -0.07
CA PHE A 424 -2.50 -27.67 -0.36
C PHE A 424 -2.92 -27.54 -1.82
N GLU A 425 -3.58 -26.41 -2.15
CA GLU A 425 -4.16 -26.17 -3.45
C GLU A 425 -3.48 -24.98 -4.14
N ILE A 426 -3.17 -25.16 -5.43
CA ILE A 426 -2.72 -24.11 -6.33
C ILE A 426 -3.82 -23.87 -7.37
N SER A 427 -4.22 -22.63 -7.58
CA SER A 427 -5.30 -22.26 -8.51
C SER A 427 -4.92 -21.03 -9.33
N VAL A 428 -5.56 -20.88 -10.48
CA VAL A 428 -5.47 -19.65 -11.28
C VAL A 428 -6.57 -18.71 -10.83
N LEU A 429 -6.23 -17.47 -10.45
CA LEU A 429 -7.21 -16.48 -10.03
C LEU A 429 -8.27 -16.22 -11.11
N GLY A 430 -9.53 -16.36 -10.72
CA GLY A 430 -10.68 -16.18 -11.59
C GLY A 430 -11.11 -17.43 -12.36
N PHE A 431 -10.44 -18.56 -12.16
CA PHE A 431 -10.82 -19.86 -12.70
C PHE A 431 -11.10 -20.85 -11.57
N THR A 432 -11.92 -21.86 -11.85
CA THR A 432 -12.37 -22.83 -10.84
C THR A 432 -11.52 -24.09 -10.78
N GLU A 433 -10.68 -24.30 -11.79
CA GLU A 433 -9.70 -25.38 -11.83
C GLU A 433 -8.57 -25.16 -10.81
N LYS A 434 -8.16 -26.26 -10.18
CA LYS A 434 -7.13 -26.28 -9.14
C LYS A 434 -6.24 -27.51 -9.25
N ILE A 435 -5.03 -27.38 -8.73
CA ILE A 435 -4.03 -28.43 -8.60
C ILE A 435 -3.91 -28.80 -7.14
N ILE A 436 -4.08 -30.08 -6.84
CA ILE A 436 -3.89 -30.63 -5.50
C ILE A 436 -2.44 -31.08 -5.37
N VAL A 437 -1.72 -30.49 -4.43
CA VAL A 437 -0.33 -30.84 -4.13
C VAL A 437 -0.27 -31.58 -2.81
N GLU A 438 0.04 -32.87 -2.86
CA GLU A 438 0.34 -33.71 -1.69
C GLU A 438 1.83 -33.60 -1.36
N THR A 439 2.16 -33.54 -0.08
CA THR A 439 3.54 -33.48 0.38
C THR A 439 3.81 -34.58 1.40
N GLN A 440 4.96 -35.25 1.27
CA GLN A 440 5.43 -36.30 2.17
C GLN A 440 6.89 -36.02 2.57
N PRO A 441 7.30 -36.34 3.82
CA PRO A 441 8.67 -36.16 4.25
C PRO A 441 9.62 -37.19 3.64
N ARG A 442 10.83 -36.73 3.30
CA ARG A 442 11.97 -37.57 2.90
C ARG A 442 13.18 -37.34 3.80
N CYS A 443 13.03 -37.66 5.08
CA CYS A 443 14.05 -37.41 6.12
C CYS A 443 14.73 -38.68 6.63
N THR A 444 14.19 -39.86 6.34
CA THR A 444 14.70 -41.15 6.83
C THR A 444 15.66 -41.78 5.83
N CYS A 445 16.82 -42.24 6.32
CA CYS A 445 17.75 -43.05 5.57
C CYS A 445 17.29 -44.50 5.49
N ASN A 446 17.26 -45.05 4.27
CA ASN A 446 17.08 -46.49 4.09
C ASN A 446 18.41 -47.10 3.63
N CYS A 447 19.10 -47.76 4.56
CA CYS A 447 20.43 -48.31 4.37
C CYS A 447 20.34 -49.83 4.15
N ASP A 448 20.59 -50.27 2.92
CA ASP A 448 20.72 -51.69 2.59
C ASP A 448 22.07 -52.21 3.07
N GLU A 449 22.10 -52.81 4.26
CA GLU A 449 23.30 -53.39 4.86
C GLU A 449 23.12 -54.88 5.12
N VAL A 450 24.15 -55.66 4.77
CA VAL A 450 24.25 -57.08 5.09
C VAL A 450 24.80 -57.22 6.50
N HIS A 451 24.03 -57.83 7.40
CA HIS A 451 24.42 -58.02 8.79
C HIS A 451 25.50 -59.10 8.91
N ASP A 452 26.66 -58.74 9.45
CA ASP A 452 27.70 -59.68 9.87
C ASP A 452 27.66 -59.82 11.41
N PRO A 453 27.53 -61.04 11.96
CA PRO A 453 27.54 -61.27 13.41
C PRO A 453 28.82 -60.81 14.13
N THR A 454 29.92 -60.59 13.41
CA THR A 454 31.21 -60.14 13.97
C THR A 454 31.35 -58.62 14.05
N ASP A 455 30.47 -57.87 13.38
CA ASP A 455 30.45 -56.40 13.44
C ASP A 455 30.20 -55.90 14.87
N CYS A 456 30.67 -54.68 15.20
CA CYS A 456 30.46 -54.05 16.51
C CYS A 456 30.94 -54.91 17.69
N SER A 457 32.10 -55.57 17.53
CA SER A 457 32.69 -56.47 18.53
C SER A 457 31.73 -57.61 18.96
N GLY A 458 30.82 -58.02 18.07
CA GLY A 458 29.77 -59.03 18.34
C GLY A 458 28.66 -58.56 19.29
N SER A 459 28.73 -57.31 19.76
CA SER A 459 27.91 -56.76 20.85
C SER A 459 26.97 -55.65 20.36
N GLY A 460 26.69 -55.59 19.06
CA GLY A 460 25.80 -54.60 18.45
C GLY A 460 25.32 -55.00 17.05
N LYS A 461 24.64 -54.07 16.38
CA LYS A 461 24.19 -54.17 14.99
C LYS A 461 24.60 -52.93 14.23
N ILE A 462 25.06 -53.06 12.97
CA ILE A 462 25.34 -51.89 12.14
C ILE A 462 24.04 -51.30 11.57
N THR A 463 23.95 -49.97 11.59
CA THR A 463 22.90 -49.20 10.91
C THR A 463 23.54 -48.00 10.22
N CYS A 464 23.55 -47.99 8.89
CA CYS A 464 24.15 -46.92 8.08
C CYS A 464 25.65 -46.68 8.42
N GLY A 465 26.41 -47.74 8.66
CA GLY A 465 27.86 -47.70 8.88
C GLY A 465 28.32 -47.39 10.31
N ILE A 466 27.39 -47.18 11.26
CA ILE A 466 27.67 -47.01 12.70
C ILE A 466 27.07 -48.17 13.52
N CYS A 467 27.61 -48.40 14.71
CA CYS A 467 27.16 -49.46 15.60
C CYS A 467 26.05 -49.01 16.53
N SER A 468 24.94 -49.76 16.54
CA SER A 468 23.91 -49.72 17.57
C SER A 468 24.21 -50.83 18.58
N CYS A 469 24.79 -50.46 19.73
CA CYS A 469 25.22 -51.40 20.77
C CYS A 469 24.05 -52.02 21.53
N LYS A 470 24.23 -53.27 21.98
CA LYS A 470 23.33 -53.92 22.93
C LYS A 470 23.49 -53.26 24.31
N GLU A 471 22.46 -53.43 25.14
CA GLU A 471 22.44 -52.90 26.50
C GLU A 471 23.67 -53.34 27.32
N GLY A 472 24.33 -52.40 28.00
CA GLY A 472 25.53 -52.65 28.80
C GLY A 472 26.88 -52.48 28.07
N PHE A 473 26.86 -52.24 26.76
CA PHE A 473 28.06 -52.00 25.94
C PHE A 473 28.04 -50.58 25.36
N VAL A 474 29.20 -49.92 25.38
CA VAL A 474 29.39 -48.54 24.88
C VAL A 474 30.69 -48.45 24.08
N GLY A 475 30.87 -47.35 23.36
CA GLY A 475 31.98 -47.14 22.44
C GLY A 475 31.56 -47.25 20.98
N GLN A 476 32.39 -46.72 20.09
CA GLN A 476 32.08 -46.58 18.67
C GLN A 476 31.88 -47.93 17.96
N ASN A 477 32.54 -48.98 18.46
CA ASN A 477 32.44 -50.36 18.00
C ASN A 477 31.91 -51.31 19.10
N CYS A 478 31.22 -50.77 20.11
CA CYS A 478 30.74 -51.51 21.29
C CYS A 478 31.83 -52.30 22.04
N GLU A 479 33.06 -51.77 22.03
CA GLU A 479 34.26 -52.41 22.56
C GLU A 479 34.41 -52.30 24.08
N CYS A 480 33.67 -51.39 24.72
CA CYS A 480 33.74 -51.17 26.15
C CYS A 480 32.53 -51.78 26.85
N ARG A 481 32.81 -52.68 27.80
CA ARG A 481 31.82 -53.20 28.74
C ARG A 481 31.82 -52.33 30.00
N LEU A 482 30.65 -51.86 30.41
CA LEU A 482 30.50 -51.14 31.66
C LEU A 482 30.88 -52.07 32.83
N GLY A 483 31.99 -51.78 33.54
CA GLY A 483 32.39 -52.46 34.79
C GLY A 483 33.81 -53.05 34.92
N GLU A 484 34.70 -53.02 33.91
CA GLU A 484 36.02 -53.73 33.96
C GLU A 484 37.27 -52.88 34.32
N LYS A 485 37.23 -51.53 34.20
CA LYS A 485 38.31 -50.62 34.67
C LYS A 485 37.78 -49.75 35.82
N SER A 486 38.67 -49.37 36.75
CA SER A 486 38.34 -48.39 37.81
C SER A 486 37.89 -47.08 37.16
N GLU A 487 36.62 -46.74 37.34
CA GLU A 487 35.96 -45.56 36.78
C GLU A 487 36.75 -44.27 37.07
N LYS A 488 37.42 -44.22 38.24
CA LYS A 488 38.21 -43.08 38.70
C LYS A 488 39.44 -42.80 37.85
N ASP A 489 40.12 -43.82 37.33
CA ASP A 489 41.37 -43.64 36.59
C ASP A 489 41.13 -43.16 35.16
N LEU A 490 40.04 -43.62 34.54
CA LEU A 490 39.62 -43.15 33.22
C LEU A 490 39.06 -41.73 33.28
N VAL A 491 38.28 -41.40 34.31
CA VAL A 491 37.71 -40.07 34.51
C VAL A 491 38.78 -38.99 34.73
N ARG A 492 39.87 -39.32 35.44
CA ARG A 492 40.95 -38.37 35.75
C ARG A 492 41.67 -37.83 34.51
N LEU A 493 41.77 -38.63 33.45
CA LEU A 493 42.42 -38.23 32.19
C LEU A 493 41.60 -37.18 31.40
N CYS A 494 40.31 -37.04 31.75
CA CYS A 494 39.36 -36.12 31.14
C CYS A 494 39.21 -34.80 31.90
N GLN A 495 40.02 -34.54 32.92
CA GLN A 495 40.01 -33.29 33.70
C GLN A 495 41.28 -32.47 33.44
N ARG A 496 41.14 -31.15 33.31
CA ARG A 496 42.27 -30.22 33.10
C ARG A 496 43.11 -30.06 34.36
N ASP A 497 42.44 -29.93 35.50
CA ASP A 497 42.99 -29.82 36.84
C ASP A 497 42.07 -30.55 37.84
N ASN A 498 42.55 -30.84 39.06
CA ASN A 498 41.77 -31.60 40.07
C ASN A 498 40.46 -30.91 40.49
N SER A 499 40.27 -29.63 40.14
CA SER A 499 39.05 -28.84 40.40
C SER A 499 38.14 -28.69 39.18
N SER A 500 38.60 -29.08 37.99
CA SER A 500 37.87 -28.90 36.75
C SER A 500 36.81 -29.99 36.56
N ILE A 501 35.70 -29.59 35.98
CA ILE A 501 34.65 -30.52 35.58
C ILE A 501 35.19 -31.39 34.44
N ILE A 502 34.82 -32.67 34.44
CA ILE A 502 35.16 -33.65 33.41
C ILE A 502 34.76 -33.08 32.04
N CYS A 503 35.71 -32.99 31.11
CA CYS A 503 35.52 -32.44 29.76
C CYS A 503 34.84 -31.06 29.75
N SER A 504 35.14 -30.23 30.75
CA SER A 504 34.54 -28.90 30.95
C SER A 504 33.01 -28.91 31.02
N GLY A 505 32.38 -30.08 31.24
CA GLY A 505 30.93 -30.27 31.17
C GLY A 505 30.33 -30.20 29.76
N LEU A 506 31.16 -30.12 28.73
CA LEU A 506 30.78 -29.94 27.32
C LEU A 506 31.21 -31.14 26.44
N GLY A 507 31.43 -32.29 27.07
CA GLY A 507 31.84 -33.52 26.41
C GLY A 507 31.68 -34.73 27.32
N ASP A 508 31.63 -35.91 26.71
CA ASP A 508 31.58 -37.18 27.42
C ASP A 508 32.98 -37.76 27.55
N CYS A 509 33.34 -38.17 28.77
CA CYS A 509 34.59 -38.90 28.98
C CYS A 509 34.40 -40.36 28.58
N VAL A 510 34.82 -40.68 27.37
CA VAL A 510 34.72 -42.04 26.83
C VAL A 510 36.12 -42.63 26.77
N CYS A 511 36.35 -43.68 27.55
CA CYS A 511 37.62 -44.42 27.57
C CYS A 511 38.87 -43.56 27.86
N GLY A 512 38.74 -42.54 28.72
CA GLY A 512 39.86 -41.69 29.14
C GLY A 512 40.17 -40.50 28.22
N PHE A 513 39.30 -40.21 27.26
CA PHE A 513 39.38 -39.03 26.39
C PHE A 513 38.07 -38.26 26.39
N CYS A 514 38.18 -36.94 26.21
CA CYS A 514 37.01 -36.10 26.06
C CYS A 514 36.50 -36.12 24.63
N GLN A 515 35.33 -36.73 24.45
CA GLN A 515 34.56 -36.59 23.24
C GLN A 515 33.66 -35.36 23.38
N CYS A 516 34.07 -34.25 22.80
CA CYS A 516 33.30 -33.01 22.88
C CYS A 516 31.93 -33.18 22.26
N HIS A 517 30.91 -32.66 22.94
CA HIS A 517 29.56 -32.63 22.41
C HIS A 517 29.55 -31.83 21.12
N SER A 518 28.64 -32.23 20.22
CA SER A 518 28.34 -31.39 19.06
C SER A 518 27.75 -30.09 19.59
N GLY A 519 28.13 -28.94 19.01
CA GLY A 519 27.62 -27.68 19.52
C GLY A 519 26.09 -27.60 19.42
N ASP A 520 25.45 -27.12 20.48
CA ASP A 520 23.98 -27.08 20.61
C ASP A 520 23.28 -26.13 19.64
N THR A 521 24.06 -25.33 18.90
CA THR A 521 23.55 -24.32 17.95
C THR A 521 24.31 -24.40 16.64
N GLU A 522 23.64 -24.05 15.56
CA GLU A 522 24.13 -24.16 14.18
C GLU A 522 25.56 -23.61 13.97
N GLY A 523 26.53 -24.46 13.62
CA GLY A 523 27.92 -24.03 13.37
C GLY A 523 28.78 -23.84 14.64
N LYS A 524 28.24 -24.10 15.83
CA LYS A 524 29.01 -24.12 17.08
C LYS A 524 29.91 -25.36 17.10
N LYS A 525 31.21 -25.16 17.26
CA LYS A 525 32.20 -26.21 17.41
C LYS A 525 32.81 -26.07 18.79
N ILE A 526 32.68 -27.14 19.57
CA ILE A 526 33.35 -27.26 20.87
C ILE A 526 34.60 -28.10 20.62
N TYR A 527 35.75 -27.61 21.05
CA TYR A 527 37.06 -28.22 20.80
C TYR A 527 38.01 -27.92 21.95
N GLY A 528 39.21 -28.49 21.87
CA GLY A 528 40.19 -28.46 22.95
C GLY A 528 40.33 -29.82 23.60
N LYS A 529 41.42 -30.00 24.35
CA LYS A 529 41.78 -31.29 24.95
C LYS A 529 40.74 -31.74 25.99
N TYR A 530 40.08 -30.77 26.62
CA TYR A 530 39.08 -30.95 27.65
C TYR A 530 37.76 -30.26 27.26
N CYS A 531 37.51 -30.04 25.97
CA CYS A 531 36.32 -29.35 25.43
C CYS A 531 36.09 -27.95 26.00
N GLU A 532 37.18 -27.21 26.23
CA GLU A 532 37.21 -25.92 26.92
C GLU A 532 37.01 -24.70 26.02
N CYS A 533 37.12 -24.86 24.69
CA CYS A 533 36.99 -23.77 23.73
C CYS A 533 35.77 -23.97 22.83
N ASP A 534 35.20 -22.85 22.37
CA ASP A 534 34.24 -22.83 21.29
C ASP A 534 34.40 -21.60 20.40
N ASN A 535 33.75 -21.64 19.24
CA ASN A 535 33.79 -20.60 18.21
C ASN A 535 32.58 -19.65 18.23
N LYS A 536 31.82 -19.59 19.33
CA LYS A 536 30.61 -18.76 19.44
C LYS A 536 30.54 -17.87 20.67
N ASN A 537 31.27 -18.17 21.73
CA ASN A 537 31.32 -17.40 22.96
C ASN A 537 32.34 -16.26 22.86
N CYS A 538 32.11 -15.34 21.91
CA CYS A 538 32.82 -14.06 21.82
C CYS A 538 31.84 -12.89 21.98
N GLU A 539 32.35 -11.66 22.12
CA GLU A 539 31.51 -10.47 22.24
C GLU A 539 30.55 -10.30 21.04
N LEU A 540 29.32 -9.88 21.35
CA LEU A 540 28.23 -9.68 20.38
C LEU A 540 28.14 -8.19 20.02
N ASN A 541 27.92 -7.90 18.74
CA ASN A 541 27.56 -6.57 18.24
C ASN A 541 26.39 -6.70 17.27
N ASN A 542 25.35 -5.87 17.42
CA ASN A 542 24.08 -5.95 16.66
C ASN A 542 23.46 -7.37 16.63
N GLY A 543 23.56 -8.09 17.74
CA GLY A 543 23.04 -9.47 17.85
C GLY A 543 23.88 -10.53 17.12
N GLN A 544 25.03 -10.16 16.53
CA GLN A 544 25.93 -11.08 15.82
C GLN A 544 27.28 -11.22 16.54
N ILE A 545 27.82 -12.44 16.57
CA ILE A 545 29.14 -12.74 17.15
C ILE A 545 30.22 -12.02 16.34
N CYS A 546 31.08 -11.26 17.03
CA CYS A 546 32.09 -10.40 16.39
C CYS A 546 31.50 -9.49 15.29
N GLY A 547 30.25 -9.04 15.48
CA GLY A 547 29.52 -8.20 14.54
C GLY A 547 29.29 -8.80 13.16
N GLY A 548 29.50 -10.12 12.99
CA GLY A 548 29.52 -10.78 11.68
C GLY A 548 30.69 -10.35 10.78
N LYS A 549 31.67 -9.63 11.32
CA LYS A 549 32.83 -9.04 10.61
C LYS A 549 34.16 -9.51 11.18
N GLY A 550 34.15 -10.64 11.89
CA GLY A 550 35.33 -11.27 12.45
C GLY A 550 35.08 -12.74 12.76
N GLN A 551 36.15 -13.48 12.98
CA GLN A 551 36.09 -14.89 13.39
C GLN A 551 36.28 -14.97 14.91
N CYS A 552 35.39 -15.71 15.58
CA CYS A 552 35.50 -16.00 16.99
C CYS A 552 36.39 -17.21 17.23
N ASP A 553 37.43 -17.05 18.04
CA ASP A 553 38.29 -18.14 18.51
C ASP A 553 38.50 -18.03 20.03
N CYS A 554 37.95 -19.00 20.75
CA CYS A 554 38.11 -19.18 22.19
C CYS A 554 38.02 -17.87 23.01
N GLY A 555 36.96 -17.09 22.79
CA GLY A 555 36.67 -15.86 23.53
C GLY A 555 37.22 -14.56 22.94
N LYS A 556 37.93 -14.61 21.81
CA LYS A 556 38.47 -13.42 21.13
C LYS A 556 37.97 -13.27 19.71
N CYS A 557 37.64 -12.04 19.32
CA CYS A 557 37.26 -11.69 17.97
C CYS A 557 38.48 -11.30 17.12
N HIS A 558 38.70 -12.05 16.04
CA HIS A 558 39.69 -11.74 15.02
C HIS A 558 38.99 -11.01 13.86
N CYS A 559 39.11 -9.68 13.84
CA CYS A 559 38.41 -8.85 12.86
C CYS A 559 38.97 -9.01 11.45
N LEU A 560 38.06 -8.96 10.47
CA LEU A 560 38.41 -8.91 9.06
C LEU A 560 39.06 -7.57 8.72
N GLU A 561 39.82 -7.55 7.63
CA GLU A 561 40.49 -6.34 7.15
C GLU A 561 39.48 -5.20 6.93
N GLY A 562 39.81 -4.00 7.42
CA GLY A 562 38.92 -2.83 7.38
C GLY A 562 37.96 -2.69 8.57
N TYR A 563 37.98 -3.62 9.55
CA TYR A 563 37.21 -3.52 10.79
C TYR A 563 38.10 -3.51 12.05
N GLU A 564 37.61 -2.92 13.14
CA GLU A 564 38.27 -2.87 14.45
C GLU A 564 37.26 -2.81 15.61
N GLY A 565 37.79 -2.89 16.84
CA GLY A 565 37.02 -2.98 18.09
C GLY A 565 36.99 -4.39 18.66
N SER A 566 36.60 -4.50 19.94
CA SER A 566 36.56 -5.77 20.69
C SER A 566 35.59 -6.81 20.10
N ALA A 567 34.55 -6.33 19.41
CA ALA A 567 33.54 -7.13 18.72
C ALA A 567 33.49 -6.81 17.21
N CYS A 568 34.57 -6.26 16.63
CA CYS A 568 34.67 -5.85 15.22
C CYS A 568 33.56 -4.90 14.76
N GLN A 569 33.09 -4.05 15.67
CA GLN A 569 31.95 -3.18 15.48
C GLN A 569 32.23 -1.94 14.61
N CYS A 570 33.49 -1.55 14.47
CA CYS A 570 33.87 -0.28 13.85
C CYS A 570 34.49 -0.52 12.48
N LYS A 571 33.90 0.05 11.42
CA LYS A 571 34.49 0.05 10.08
C LYS A 571 35.48 1.22 9.97
N LYS A 572 36.68 0.96 9.47
CA LYS A 572 37.77 1.94 9.31
C LYS A 572 37.57 2.93 8.15
N SER A 573 36.58 2.69 7.28
CA SER A 573 36.31 3.54 6.11
C SER A 573 35.53 4.80 6.48
N GLU A 574 35.65 5.85 5.66
CA GLU A 574 34.84 7.07 5.72
C GLU A 574 33.77 7.13 4.61
N GLU A 575 33.68 6.10 3.77
CA GLU A 575 32.79 6.07 2.60
C GLU A 575 31.32 6.26 2.96
N GLY A 576 30.86 5.66 4.05
CA GLY A 576 29.48 5.81 4.55
C GLY A 576 29.18 7.16 5.22
N CYS A 577 30.20 8.00 5.41
CA CYS A 577 30.04 9.37 5.86
C CYS A 577 30.00 10.37 4.70
N ARG A 578 30.25 9.94 3.45
CA ARG A 578 30.27 10.81 2.27
C ARG A 578 28.89 10.90 1.65
N ASN A 579 28.41 12.14 1.45
CA ASN A 579 27.17 12.39 0.73
C ASN A 579 27.36 12.27 -0.80
N SER A 580 26.28 12.50 -1.56
CA SER A 580 26.29 12.47 -3.04
C SER A 580 27.25 13.49 -3.69
N ARG A 581 27.65 14.53 -2.94
CA ARG A 581 28.60 15.56 -3.36
C ARG A 581 30.04 15.26 -2.88
N ASN A 582 30.28 14.06 -2.35
CA ASN A 582 31.56 13.60 -1.82
C ASN A 582 32.07 14.38 -0.59
N SER A 583 31.17 15.08 0.11
CA SER A 583 31.46 15.79 1.36
C SER A 583 31.25 14.87 2.56
N VAL A 584 32.19 14.87 3.51
CA VAL A 584 32.11 14.06 4.73
C VAL A 584 31.20 14.76 5.74
N CYS A 585 30.07 14.13 6.08
CA CYS A 585 29.07 14.64 7.02
C CYS A 585 28.63 16.09 6.72
N SER A 586 28.57 16.45 5.44
CA SER A 586 28.27 17.79 4.94
C SER A 586 29.11 18.92 5.55
N GLY A 587 30.28 18.62 6.13
CA GLY A 587 31.11 19.56 6.87
C GLY A 587 30.58 19.95 8.26
N ARG A 588 29.54 19.26 8.74
CA ARG A 588 28.76 19.61 9.95
C ARG A 588 28.71 18.47 10.97
N GLY A 589 29.70 17.57 10.91
CA GLY A 589 29.84 16.46 11.83
C GLY A 589 31.22 15.80 11.72
N THR A 590 31.48 14.86 12.61
CA THR A 590 32.68 14.00 12.59
C THR A 590 32.30 12.59 12.16
N CYS A 591 33.13 11.95 11.33
CA CYS A 591 32.92 10.57 10.93
C CYS A 591 33.54 9.62 11.96
N GLU A 592 32.71 8.82 12.63
CA GLU A 592 33.16 7.80 13.58
C GLU A 592 32.51 6.46 13.23
N CYS A 593 33.33 5.41 13.08
CA CYS A 593 32.90 4.08 12.63
C CYS A 593 32.03 4.13 11.37
N ASN A 594 32.45 4.91 10.37
CA ASN A 594 31.77 5.08 9.09
C ASN A 594 30.33 5.64 9.21
N THR A 595 30.03 6.34 10.32
CA THR A 595 28.75 7.02 10.58
C THR A 595 29.00 8.46 11.03
N CYS A 596 28.17 9.40 10.58
CA CYS A 596 28.30 10.80 10.97
C CYS A 596 27.73 11.07 12.36
N LYS A 597 28.55 11.69 13.22
CA LYS A 597 28.12 12.38 14.43
C LYS A 597 27.91 13.86 14.12
N CYS A 598 26.65 14.24 13.97
CA CYS A 598 26.28 15.60 13.58
C CYS A 598 26.39 16.58 14.75
N LYS A 599 26.70 17.85 14.44
CA LYS A 599 26.54 18.98 15.38
C LYS A 599 25.06 19.15 15.75
N ASP A 600 24.79 19.75 16.92
CA ASP A 600 23.44 19.91 17.47
C ASP A 600 22.43 20.50 16.45
N GLY A 601 21.27 19.84 16.33
CA GLY A 601 20.18 20.22 15.43
C GLY A 601 20.19 19.53 14.06
N TYR A 602 21.35 19.11 13.56
CA TYR A 602 21.45 18.41 12.27
C TYR A 602 21.15 16.92 12.39
N GLN A 603 20.41 16.38 11.43
CA GLN A 603 19.97 14.99 11.43
C GLN A 603 20.91 14.07 10.64
N GLN A 604 21.05 12.84 11.13
CA GLN A 604 21.67 11.72 10.40
C GLN A 604 20.83 11.39 9.16
N PRO A 605 21.41 10.80 8.09
CA PRO A 605 22.72 10.12 8.05
C PRO A 605 23.92 11.00 7.70
N PHE A 606 23.73 12.15 7.02
CA PHE A 606 24.84 12.95 6.48
C PHE A 606 24.93 14.37 7.03
N CYS A 607 24.10 14.74 8.02
CA CYS A 607 24.05 16.08 8.61
C CYS A 607 23.64 17.18 7.61
N GLU A 608 22.77 16.84 6.65
CA GLU A 608 22.30 17.74 5.59
C GLU A 608 21.15 18.65 6.06
N GLU A 609 20.21 18.09 6.81
CA GLU A 609 18.98 18.77 7.19
C GLU A 609 18.93 19.10 8.68
N CYS A 610 18.38 20.27 9.00
CA CYS A 610 18.07 20.69 10.36
C CYS A 610 16.64 21.25 10.41
N PRO A 611 15.62 20.41 10.64
CA PRO A 611 14.23 20.83 10.67
C PRO A 611 13.92 21.87 11.76
N ALA A 612 14.71 21.89 12.84
CA ALA A 612 14.56 22.83 13.95
C ALA A 612 15.34 24.14 13.76
N CYS A 613 16.20 24.24 12.74
CA CYS A 613 16.97 25.45 12.46
C CYS A 613 16.08 26.48 11.76
N GLN A 614 16.06 27.71 12.27
CA GLN A 614 15.40 28.81 11.58
C GLN A 614 16.23 29.26 10.39
N LEU A 615 15.58 29.41 9.23
CA LEU A 615 16.22 29.99 8.05
C LEU A 615 16.58 31.46 8.32
N PRO A 616 17.81 31.91 8.00
CA PRO A 616 18.25 33.29 8.19
C PRO A 616 17.69 34.23 7.10
N CYS A 617 16.36 34.22 6.89
CA CYS A 617 15.69 35.00 5.85
C CYS A 617 16.02 36.50 5.91
N VAL A 618 16.16 37.07 7.12
CA VAL A 618 16.43 38.50 7.31
C VAL A 618 17.85 38.87 6.87
N GLU A 619 18.82 38.00 7.13
CA GLU A 619 20.23 38.22 6.81
C GLU A 619 20.47 38.21 5.29
N TYR A 620 19.82 37.27 4.59
CA TYR A 620 19.99 37.09 3.15
C TYR A 620 18.97 37.87 2.29
N ALA A 621 18.04 38.62 2.92
CA ALA A 621 17.08 39.44 2.19
C ALA A 621 17.74 40.51 1.31
N GLN A 622 18.85 41.10 1.78
CA GLN A 622 19.61 42.09 1.01
C GLN A 622 20.29 41.49 -0.22
N CYS A 623 20.74 40.24 -0.11
CA CYS A 623 21.28 39.48 -1.25
C CYS A 623 20.17 39.18 -2.26
N ALA A 624 19.00 38.72 -1.79
CA ALA A 624 17.86 38.43 -2.64
C ALA A 624 17.36 39.69 -3.39
N GLU A 625 17.28 40.84 -2.70
CA GLU A 625 16.92 42.11 -3.31
C GLU A 625 17.92 42.55 -4.38
N CYS A 626 19.22 42.37 -4.13
CA CYS A 626 20.27 42.77 -5.05
C CYS A 626 20.19 42.03 -6.39
N HIS A 627 19.91 40.72 -6.37
CA HIS A 627 19.77 39.91 -7.59
C HIS A 627 18.54 40.26 -8.44
N LEU A 628 17.56 40.99 -7.88
CA LEU A 628 16.39 41.50 -8.62
C LEU A 628 16.62 42.88 -9.27
N GLN A 629 17.77 43.53 -9.04
CA GLN A 629 18.06 44.84 -9.61
C GLN A 629 18.74 44.70 -10.99
N GLU A 630 18.07 45.16 -12.06
CA GLU A 630 18.61 45.10 -13.43
C GLU A 630 19.81 46.05 -13.69
N ASN A 631 20.01 47.07 -12.84
CA ASN A 631 21.07 48.09 -12.96
C ASN A 631 21.94 48.24 -11.67
N GLY A 632 22.01 47.20 -10.83
CA GLY A 632 22.80 47.23 -9.59
C GLY A 632 24.31 47.11 -9.83
N ASN A 633 25.14 47.67 -8.94
CA ASN A 633 26.60 47.52 -8.99
C ASN A 633 27.00 46.05 -8.66
N PRO A 634 27.64 45.30 -9.60
CA PRO A 634 27.96 43.88 -9.38
C PRO A 634 28.91 43.62 -8.20
N GLU A 635 29.82 44.57 -7.89
CA GLU A 635 30.73 44.42 -6.75
C GLU A 635 30.02 44.59 -5.40
N ASP A 636 29.03 45.48 -5.32
CA ASP A 636 28.20 45.69 -4.12
C ASP A 636 27.24 44.53 -3.88
N CYS A 637 26.85 43.82 -4.94
CA CYS A 637 26.07 42.59 -4.82
C CYS A 637 26.90 41.44 -4.27
N LYS A 638 28.13 41.30 -4.78
CA LYS A 638 29.06 40.24 -4.36
C LYS A 638 29.49 40.38 -2.90
N SER A 639 29.57 41.60 -2.38
CA SER A 639 29.83 41.88 -0.96
C SER A 639 28.61 41.63 -0.05
N LYS A 640 27.38 41.76 -0.57
CA LYS A 640 26.14 41.48 0.18
C LYS A 640 25.71 40.00 0.14
N CYS A 641 26.24 39.23 -0.80
CA CYS A 641 25.96 37.80 -0.97
C CYS A 641 27.14 36.90 -0.55
N LEU A 642 27.94 37.27 0.47
CA LEU A 642 29.03 36.42 0.94
C LEU A 642 28.50 35.03 1.35
N MET A 643 29.18 33.97 0.89
CA MET A 643 28.80 32.58 1.18
C MET A 643 27.40 32.19 0.69
N SER A 644 26.91 32.83 -0.38
CA SER A 644 25.66 32.44 -1.03
C SER A 644 25.70 32.60 -2.55
N SER A 645 24.87 31.84 -3.25
CA SER A 645 24.62 31.99 -4.68
C SER A 645 23.13 32.11 -4.93
N ALA A 646 22.71 33.01 -5.83
CA ALA A 646 21.30 33.26 -6.08
C ALA A 646 20.94 33.18 -7.57
N ILE A 647 19.74 32.68 -7.85
CA ILE A 647 19.12 32.67 -9.18
C ILE A 647 17.76 33.35 -9.15
N VAL A 648 17.38 33.95 -10.27
CA VAL A 648 16.10 34.63 -10.44
C VAL A 648 15.13 33.75 -11.22
N THR A 649 13.94 33.52 -10.69
CA THR A 649 12.87 32.71 -11.30
C THR A 649 11.61 33.55 -11.51
N GLU A 650 10.75 33.17 -12.47
CA GLU A 650 9.52 33.92 -12.77
C GLU A 650 8.52 33.88 -11.60
N ARG A 651 8.23 32.68 -11.08
CA ARG A 651 7.27 32.49 -9.98
C ARG A 651 7.64 31.28 -9.13
N LEU A 652 7.52 31.42 -7.81
CA LEU A 652 7.68 30.32 -6.85
C LEU A 652 6.33 29.67 -6.55
N VAL A 653 6.30 28.33 -6.45
CA VAL A 653 5.09 27.56 -6.09
C VAL A 653 4.71 27.80 -4.62
N SER A 654 5.72 27.88 -3.75
CA SER A 654 5.60 28.24 -2.34
C SER A 654 6.84 29.04 -1.93
N ALA A 655 6.67 30.06 -1.09
CA ALA A 655 7.74 30.95 -0.64
C ALA A 655 7.96 30.81 0.87
N GLU A 656 9.14 30.32 1.26
CA GLU A 656 9.56 30.10 2.65
C GLU A 656 9.98 31.41 3.32
N CYS A 657 10.64 32.31 2.58
CA CYS A 657 11.04 33.63 3.07
C CYS A 657 10.24 34.74 2.39
N LYS A 658 9.79 35.72 3.18
CA LYS A 658 9.08 36.93 2.75
C LYS A 658 9.71 38.15 3.38
N HIS A 659 10.12 39.13 2.57
CA HIS A 659 10.74 40.35 3.07
C HIS A 659 10.27 41.57 2.30
N LYS A 660 10.35 42.77 2.91
CA LYS A 660 10.08 44.03 2.21
C LYS A 660 11.37 44.56 1.61
N ASP A 661 11.36 44.87 0.33
CA ASP A 661 12.48 45.53 -0.32
C ASP A 661 12.59 47.01 0.07
N SER A 662 13.67 47.67 -0.35
CA SER A 662 13.91 49.10 -0.08
C SER A 662 12.82 50.04 -0.61
N LYS A 663 11.95 49.58 -1.52
CA LYS A 663 10.85 50.34 -2.09
C LYS A 663 9.49 50.03 -1.45
N GLY A 664 9.48 49.17 -0.43
CA GLY A 664 8.27 48.79 0.31
C GLY A 664 7.43 47.69 -0.36
N CYS A 665 7.95 47.04 -1.40
CA CYS A 665 7.30 45.90 -2.05
C CYS A 665 7.71 44.59 -1.38
N MET A 666 6.78 43.64 -1.31
CA MET A 666 7.08 42.29 -0.80
C MET A 666 7.81 41.46 -1.85
N ILE A 667 8.98 40.96 -1.49
CA ILE A 667 9.78 40.00 -2.26
C ILE A 667 9.67 38.59 -1.65
N PHE A 668 9.69 37.59 -2.53
CA PHE A 668 9.54 36.18 -2.18
C PHE A 668 10.76 35.39 -2.64
N PHE A 669 11.36 34.60 -1.74
CA PHE A 669 12.50 33.77 -2.07
C PHE A 669 12.55 32.49 -1.22
N ASN A 670 13.19 31.46 -1.75
CA ASN A 670 13.49 30.20 -1.07
C ASN A 670 15.00 30.08 -0.85
N MET A 671 15.39 29.34 0.19
CA MET A 671 16.79 29.16 0.54
C MET A 671 17.11 27.70 0.81
N ARG A 672 18.17 27.19 0.20
CA ARG A 672 18.68 25.84 0.42
C ARG A 672 20.12 25.90 0.90
N GLN A 673 20.41 25.31 2.05
CA GLN A 673 21.77 25.28 2.57
C GLN A 673 22.63 24.25 1.80
N LEU A 674 23.87 24.62 1.45
CA LEU A 674 24.87 23.79 0.75
C LEU A 674 25.91 23.24 1.73
N ASP A 675 26.70 22.24 1.33
CA ASP A 675 27.73 21.63 2.19
C ASP A 675 28.73 22.66 2.74
N GLY A 676 29.04 22.57 4.04
CA GLY A 676 29.80 23.56 4.79
C GLY A 676 28.92 24.35 5.77
N ASP A 677 29.54 25.12 6.66
CA ASP A 677 28.82 25.94 7.64
C ASP A 677 28.36 27.26 6.98
N ASN A 678 27.07 27.58 7.10
CA ASN A 678 26.45 28.85 6.64
C ASN A 678 26.62 29.18 5.14
N ILE A 679 26.58 28.17 4.26
CA ILE A 679 26.58 28.37 2.81
C ILE A 679 25.16 28.15 2.25
N TYR A 680 24.60 29.11 1.51
CA TYR A 680 23.21 29.04 1.03
C TYR A 680 23.06 29.27 -0.48
N TYR A 681 22.12 28.54 -1.09
CA TYR A 681 21.62 28.74 -2.44
C TYR A 681 20.23 29.41 -2.35
N ILE A 682 20.02 30.52 -3.06
CA ILE A 682 18.83 31.36 -2.94
C ILE A 682 18.08 31.40 -4.27
N GLU A 683 16.79 31.10 -4.27
CA GLU A 683 15.91 31.23 -5.43
C GLU A 683 14.95 32.38 -5.22
N VAL A 684 15.06 33.43 -6.04
CA VAL A 684 14.31 34.68 -5.85
C VAL A 684 13.27 34.84 -6.96
N SER A 685 12.01 35.13 -6.60
CA SER A 685 10.95 35.39 -7.58
C SER A 685 11.03 36.82 -8.15
N ARG A 686 10.84 36.96 -9.47
CA ARG A 686 10.64 38.25 -10.12
C ARG A 686 9.34 38.94 -9.73
N HIS A 687 8.31 38.18 -9.35
CA HIS A 687 7.02 38.73 -8.97
C HIS A 687 7.11 39.44 -7.61
N LYS A 688 6.70 40.71 -7.58
CA LYS A 688 6.64 41.54 -6.37
C LYS A 688 5.20 41.97 -6.11
N GLU A 689 4.79 41.95 -4.84
CA GLU A 689 3.52 42.52 -4.41
C GLU A 689 3.76 43.93 -3.86
N CYS A 690 3.32 44.95 -4.58
CA CYS A 690 3.39 46.36 -4.16
C CYS A 690 1.95 46.85 -3.90
N VAL A 691 1.72 47.46 -2.73
CA VAL A 691 0.41 48.05 -2.41
C VAL A 691 0.32 49.42 -3.08
N GLU A 692 -0.65 49.63 -3.96
CA GLU A 692 -0.91 50.96 -4.54
C GLU A 692 -1.56 51.88 -3.49
N PRO A 693 -1.09 53.14 -3.34
CA PRO A 693 -1.68 54.07 -2.39
C PRO A 693 -3.11 54.45 -2.80
N PRO A 694 -4.05 54.62 -1.85
CA PRO A 694 -5.42 55.00 -2.17
C PRO A 694 -5.49 56.38 -2.80
N SER A 695 -6.34 56.54 -3.82
CA SER A 695 -6.54 57.79 -4.55
C SER A 695 -7.17 58.87 -3.64
N ILE A 696 -6.32 59.76 -3.14
CA ILE A 696 -6.72 60.90 -2.28
C ILE A 696 -7.74 61.79 -2.99
N SER A 697 -7.64 61.95 -4.32
CA SER A 697 -8.57 62.77 -5.11
C SER A 697 -9.99 62.20 -5.15
N ALA A 698 -10.14 60.87 -5.18
CA ALA A 698 -11.45 60.21 -5.15
C ALA A 698 -12.14 60.36 -3.79
N ILE A 699 -11.38 60.24 -2.69
CA ILE A 699 -11.89 60.39 -1.33
C ILE A 699 -12.33 61.84 -1.10
N VAL A 700 -11.47 62.81 -1.41
CA VAL A 700 -11.77 64.23 -1.22
C VAL A 700 -12.96 64.65 -2.11
N GLY A 701 -12.97 64.25 -3.39
CA GLY A 701 -14.07 64.56 -4.31
C GLY A 701 -15.41 64.00 -3.84
N GLY A 702 -15.44 62.75 -3.36
CA GLY A 702 -16.64 62.11 -2.84
C GLY A 702 -17.20 62.81 -1.60
N THR A 703 -16.35 63.19 -0.65
CA THR A 703 -16.78 63.90 0.57
C THR A 703 -17.33 65.31 0.27
N VAL A 704 -16.67 66.09 -0.59
CA VAL A 704 -17.12 67.44 -0.93
C VAL A 704 -18.45 67.42 -1.68
N ALA A 705 -18.61 66.50 -2.64
CA ALA A 705 -19.86 66.33 -3.36
C ALA A 705 -21.02 65.92 -2.43
N GLY A 706 -20.78 65.01 -1.48
CA GLY A 706 -21.78 64.59 -0.50
C GLY A 706 -22.28 65.73 0.39
N VAL A 707 -21.38 66.55 0.92
CA VAL A 707 -21.75 67.70 1.77
C VAL A 707 -22.56 68.74 0.98
N ALA A 708 -22.17 69.02 -0.27
CA ALA A 708 -22.91 69.94 -1.13
C ALA A 708 -24.33 69.45 -1.44
N LEU A 709 -24.50 68.16 -1.70
CA LEU A 709 -25.81 67.54 -1.99
C LEU A 709 -26.76 67.59 -0.80
N ILE A 710 -26.25 67.34 0.41
CA ILE A 710 -27.01 67.45 1.66
C ILE A 710 -27.46 68.89 1.89
N GLY A 711 -26.56 69.88 1.69
CA GLY A 711 -26.90 71.29 1.80
C GLY A 711 -28.00 71.73 0.82
N LEU A 712 -27.94 71.25 -0.42
CA LEU A 712 -28.94 71.54 -1.45
C LEU A 712 -30.30 70.93 -1.12
N LEU A 713 -30.33 69.69 -0.60
CA LEU A 713 -31.55 69.02 -0.13
C LEU A 713 -32.22 69.79 1.02
N LEU A 714 -31.44 70.27 2.00
CA LEU A 714 -31.96 71.05 3.12
C LEU A 714 -32.55 72.40 2.66
N LEU A 715 -31.92 73.07 1.69
CA LEU A 715 -32.45 74.31 1.11
C LEU A 715 -33.76 74.09 0.34
N LEU A 716 -33.86 72.98 -0.42
CA LEU A 716 -35.10 72.62 -1.12
C LEU A 716 -36.23 72.30 -0.14
N LEU A 717 -35.93 71.56 0.95
CA LEU A 717 -36.87 71.28 2.02
C LEU A 717 -37.35 72.56 2.71
N TRP A 718 -36.42 73.46 3.04
CA TRP A 718 -36.77 74.75 3.64
C TRP A 718 -37.67 75.59 2.73
N LYS A 719 -37.33 75.68 1.43
CA LYS A 719 -38.14 76.38 0.43
C LYS A 719 -39.54 75.76 0.24
N ALA A 720 -39.65 74.44 0.32
CA ALA A 720 -40.93 73.75 0.25
C ALA A 720 -41.81 74.05 1.48
N VAL A 721 -41.22 74.06 2.68
CA VAL A 721 -41.92 74.37 3.93
C VAL A 721 -42.38 75.82 3.98
N THR A 722 -41.52 76.77 3.62
CA THR A 722 -41.89 78.20 3.60
C THR A 722 -42.96 78.48 2.55
N HIS A 723 -42.84 77.92 1.34
CA HIS A 723 -43.88 78.04 0.32
C HIS A 723 -45.22 77.45 0.79
N TYR A 724 -45.22 76.31 1.49
CA TYR A 724 -46.44 75.74 2.04
C TYR A 724 -47.07 76.62 3.13
N GLN A 725 -46.26 77.20 4.03
CA GLN A 725 -46.73 78.12 5.06
C GLN A 725 -47.29 79.41 4.46
N ASP A 726 -46.60 80.00 3.48
CA ASP A 726 -47.07 81.18 2.76
C ASP A 726 -48.39 80.90 2.02
N LEU A 727 -48.53 79.74 1.39
CA LEU A 727 -49.77 79.37 0.72
C LEU A 727 -50.94 79.22 1.71
N LYS A 728 -50.65 78.74 2.92
CA LYS A 728 -51.63 78.60 4.01
C LYS A 728 -52.04 79.95 4.57
N GLU A 729 -51.08 80.85 4.84
CA GLU A 729 -51.34 82.21 5.29
C GLU A 729 -52.04 83.04 4.22
N PHE A 730 -51.67 82.90 2.94
CA PHE A 730 -52.36 83.56 1.82
C PHE A 730 -53.83 83.15 1.74
N ARG A 731 -54.13 81.85 1.85
CA ARG A 731 -55.51 81.34 1.90
C ARG A 731 -56.28 81.83 3.14
N LYS A 732 -55.59 82.03 4.27
CA LYS A 732 -56.18 82.59 5.49
C LYS A 732 -56.49 84.08 5.31
N PHE A 733 -55.55 84.83 4.73
CA PHE A 733 -55.72 86.25 4.39
C PHE A 733 -56.87 86.48 3.39
N GLU A 734 -57.02 85.66 2.34
CA GLU A 734 -58.17 85.77 1.44
C GLU A 734 -59.51 85.52 2.15
N LYS A 735 -59.56 84.56 3.08
CA LYS A 735 -60.76 84.29 3.90
C LYS A 735 -61.07 85.43 4.87
N GLU A 736 -60.05 86.08 5.43
CA GLU A 736 -60.21 87.25 6.30
C GLU A 736 -60.64 88.49 5.50
N LYS A 737 -60.08 88.70 4.30
CA LYS A 737 -60.48 89.76 3.37
C LYS A 737 -61.96 89.63 2.97
N GLN A 738 -62.47 88.42 2.74
CA GLN A 738 -63.90 88.21 2.45
C GLN A 738 -64.83 88.43 3.65
N LYS A 739 -64.31 88.40 4.89
CA LYS A 739 -65.07 88.66 6.13
C LYS A 739 -65.04 90.13 6.56
N ALA A 740 -64.19 90.95 5.98
CA ALA A 740 -64.10 92.37 6.29
C ALA A 740 -65.24 93.17 5.63
N LYS A 741 -66.38 93.30 6.32
CA LYS A 741 -67.35 94.37 6.07
C LYS A 741 -66.79 95.69 6.58
N TRP A 742 -66.56 96.64 5.68
CA TRP A 742 -66.16 98.00 6.01
C TRP A 742 -67.38 98.80 6.52
N ASN A 743 -67.30 99.31 7.75
CA ASN A 743 -68.17 100.40 8.22
C ASN A 743 -67.47 101.72 7.89
N ASN A 744 -68.14 102.61 7.15
CA ASN A 744 -67.70 103.98 6.93
C ASN A 744 -67.84 104.77 8.24
N ALA A 745 -66.73 105.10 8.88
CA ALA A 745 -66.66 106.11 9.93
C ALA A 745 -65.50 107.05 9.62
N ASP A 746 -65.83 108.33 9.51
CA ASP A 746 -64.98 109.43 9.10
C ASP A 746 -63.81 109.69 10.06
N ASN A 747 -62.68 110.10 9.48
CA ASN A 747 -61.43 110.42 10.15
C ASN A 747 -61.48 111.86 10.74
N PRO A 748 -61.39 112.04 12.08
CA PRO A 748 -61.61 113.33 12.73
C PRO A 748 -60.46 114.35 12.65
N LEU A 749 -59.48 114.19 11.75
CA LEU A 749 -58.29 115.06 11.69
C LEU A 749 -58.01 115.70 10.33
N PHE A 750 -58.98 115.73 9.41
CA PHE A 750 -58.79 116.36 8.09
C PHE A 750 -59.75 117.53 7.86
N THR A 751 -59.22 118.77 7.88
CA THR A 751 -59.94 120.00 7.51
C THR A 751 -59.29 120.63 6.28
N SER A 752 -60.03 120.75 5.17
CA SER A 752 -59.61 121.45 3.95
C SER A 752 -59.93 122.95 4.03
N ALA A 753 -58.94 123.80 3.76
CA ALA A 753 -59.07 125.25 3.75
C ALA A 753 -59.43 125.79 2.35
N THR A 754 -60.73 125.98 2.09
CA THR A 754 -61.19 126.77 0.94
C THR A 754 -62.43 127.58 1.34
N THR A 755 -62.26 128.89 1.50
CA THR A 755 -63.34 129.85 1.80
C THR A 755 -63.77 130.55 0.52
N THR A 756 -64.97 130.24 0.04
CA THR A 756 -65.62 130.93 -1.08
C THR A 756 -66.60 131.95 -0.53
N VAL A 757 -66.36 133.24 -0.77
CA VAL A 757 -67.24 134.34 -0.33
C VAL A 757 -67.94 134.91 -1.56
N MET A 758 -69.27 134.77 -1.63
CA MET A 758 -70.12 135.44 -2.62
C MET A 758 -70.48 136.85 -2.13
N ASN A 759 -70.19 137.87 -2.94
CA ASN A 759 -70.50 139.27 -2.68
C ASN A 759 -71.87 139.66 -3.31
N PRO A 760 -72.89 140.04 -2.52
CA PRO A 760 -74.23 140.36 -3.04
C PRO A 760 -74.44 141.82 -3.50
N ARG A 761 -73.40 142.58 -3.86
CA ARG A 761 -73.58 144.02 -4.17
C ARG A 761 -72.83 144.60 -5.39
N PHE A 762 -72.59 143.83 -6.44
CA PHE A 762 -71.96 144.38 -7.65
C PHE A 762 -72.81 144.20 -8.91
N THR A 763 -73.57 145.24 -9.24
CA THR A 763 -74.02 145.59 -10.59
C THR A 763 -72.89 146.33 -11.31
N GLY A 764 -72.63 146.04 -12.59
CA GLY A 764 -71.93 146.97 -13.48
C GLY A 764 -71.01 146.35 -14.51
N ASP A 765 -71.51 146.29 -15.75
CA ASP A 765 -70.89 146.60 -17.05
C ASP A 765 -69.43 146.24 -17.37
N GLY A 766 -69.25 145.69 -18.57
CA GLY A 766 -68.32 146.28 -19.51
C GLY A 766 -67.38 145.33 -20.26
N LYS A 767 -67.78 145.02 -21.51
CA LYS A 767 -67.03 144.49 -22.66
C LYS A 767 -66.73 142.99 -22.74
#